data_AF-A0A3Q7FCR6-F1
#
_entry.id   AF-A0A3Q7FCR6-F1
#
_cell.length_a   1.000
_cell.length_b   1.000
_cell.length_c   1.000
_cell.angle_alpha   90.00
_cell.angle_beta   90.00
_cell.angle_gamma   90.00
#
_symmetry.space_group_name_H-M   'P 1'
#
loop_
_entity.id
_entity.type
_entity.pdbx_description
1 polymer ?
#
loop_
_entity_poly.entity_id
_entity_poly.type
_entity_poly.pdbx_seq_one_letter_code
_entity_poly.pdbx_strand_id
1 'polypeptide(L)'
;MDFVELEAIEGLRWSWNSWPVSKSEASGLIIPLSIMCTPLMHFNELPVLPYDPLICTQCGAVLNPYARVDYQSRIWVCPFCYRKNPFPKSYLGINENNIPAELFPTYSTVEYHLGKKGLAQNPNSSSNFGNMSLSSKMPSFSSTSSSLDWAGYGIGPAFVFVVDACTSDEELGVVKNELLHVIAQLPETALVGLVVFDSMVRVYDLGFGECCRVVMFHGERELSSEQLNSGNVFAQRRGQWKQFLMRVEAVEGVEEIKRKQKRVKKRSMTKQLLGIHRMKYQAGMVHMAPKQGFLIPLSEGEFSITSAIEDIHSSPQVMPGHRPLRATGVAVSVAVGLLEGCLVSAGSRIMVFTSGPATIGPGMIVNSDFGNTIRNQRDIGNGYAPYYKKSSDFYKHIARRLSDSSIALDLFACSLDQVGAAELRAPVESSGGFMMLTESFDSDQFRKCLRHIFSHDEVGNLKMCLDATIEIVTTKDVKICGALGSCVSLQKKNGSVSDKEIGEGATYMWKLGTLTDKMCIAFFFEVGDEQKAQPSSAFFIQFITNYRYGSMGIRKRVITAARRWVGNHSPEIAAGFDQEAAASVMARLAIDRAESNFSQDVVRWLDKRLIRFASKFGDYIPEDPSSFRLATNLSLFPQFIYYLRRSQFIDVFNCTPDETAFFRLLLNREGVVRSLIMVQPTLFQYSFDGPPVPVLLDICSVSPDVILLFDSYFYVVIHYGSKIAQWRKLGYDKDPSHDSFRKLLEAPEIDAEQLVSERIPVPKLVKCDQHSSQARFLLARLNPSVTHNSTYTQGSDIIFTEELSLQVFIEHLQALAVQEGGGHVVPVDPGTVVGGLKKKGAGARSWLLMDASGLETVLDVDKYEIMHRVQIHARDLRIIDPLLSYPSAILGRERAIVLNLEVLLRDPSDDNVTPVVEELKRRLKPMNANREDQREEKDSNVQHDIEATDEDESPFEFRALEVALEAICSYLAARTLELETAVYPALDMLTSKISSRNLDRVRKLKSQMTRLTARVQKVRDELEQLLDDDDDMADLYLSRKLAGASPVSGSGAASWFLASPTIGSKISRASRASIATVRGDENDVEELEMLLEAYFMQIDGTFNKLTTLREYIDNTEDYINIQLDNHRNQLIQLELFLSSGTVCLSIYSLIAGIFGMNIPYSWNEEHGYMFKWVVAVSGIICAVIFLLIISYARYKGLVGS
;
A
#
# COMPACT_ATOMS: atom_id res chain seq x y z
N MET A 1 17.92 26.75 -15.61
CA MET A 1 18.41 25.98 -14.46
C MET A 1 17.55 24.74 -14.41
N ASP A 2 18.18 23.58 -14.34
CA ASP A 2 17.46 22.32 -14.22
C ASP A 2 16.74 22.27 -12.86
N PHE A 3 15.60 21.58 -12.76
CA PHE A 3 14.83 21.48 -11.51
C PHE A 3 15.61 20.75 -10.42
N VAL A 4 16.47 19.80 -10.81
CA VAL A 4 17.36 19.06 -9.90
C VAL A 4 18.44 19.98 -9.31
N GLU A 5 19.00 20.89 -10.12
CA GLU A 5 19.97 21.88 -9.64
C GLU A 5 19.33 22.83 -8.61
N LEU A 6 18.08 23.24 -8.84
CA LEU A 6 17.34 24.08 -7.87
C LEU A 6 17.08 23.34 -6.55
N GLU A 7 16.70 22.07 -6.61
CA GLU A 7 16.54 21.22 -5.43
C GLU A 7 17.86 21.06 -4.66
N ALA A 8 18.97 20.90 -5.36
CA ALA A 8 20.30 20.81 -4.76
C ALA A 8 20.77 22.10 -4.07
N ILE A 9 20.07 23.23 -4.25
CA ILE A 9 20.37 24.52 -3.61
C ILE A 9 19.33 24.85 -2.53
N GLU A 10 18.04 24.71 -2.87
CA GLU A 10 16.93 25.14 -2.01
C GLU A 10 16.39 23.99 -1.14
N GLY A 11 16.60 22.72 -1.51
CA GLY A 11 15.91 21.58 -0.91
C GLY A 11 14.41 21.53 -1.23
N LEU A 12 14.00 22.21 -2.30
CA LEU A 12 12.60 22.37 -2.72
C LEU A 12 12.40 21.90 -4.16
N ARG A 13 11.31 21.16 -4.41
CA ARG A 13 10.80 20.85 -5.76
C ARG A 13 9.36 21.32 -5.90
N TRP A 14 9.08 22.10 -6.93
CA TRP A 14 7.80 22.77 -7.13
C TRP A 14 7.01 22.09 -8.23
N SER A 15 5.71 21.82 -8.04
CA SER A 15 4.88 21.30 -9.15
C SER A 15 4.81 22.27 -10.33
N TRP A 16 4.78 23.57 -10.01
CA TRP A 16 4.85 24.68 -10.95
C TRP A 16 5.89 25.68 -10.45
N ASN A 17 6.95 25.93 -11.22
CA ASN A 17 7.95 26.97 -10.94
C ASN A 17 7.50 28.37 -11.39
N SER A 18 6.42 28.42 -12.19
CA SER A 18 5.84 29.63 -12.78
C SER A 18 4.39 29.76 -12.33
N TRP A 19 4.07 30.72 -11.45
CA TRP A 19 2.72 30.88 -10.90
C TRP A 19 1.97 32.03 -11.60
N PRO A 20 0.70 31.82 -12.00
CA PRO A 20 -0.10 32.88 -12.60
C PRO A 20 -0.51 33.94 -11.56
N VAL A 21 -0.69 35.17 -11.99
CA VAL A 21 -1.17 36.27 -11.12
C VAL A 21 -2.62 36.12 -10.67
N SER A 22 -3.44 35.33 -11.37
CA SER A 22 -4.88 35.21 -11.11
C SER A 22 -5.26 33.89 -10.44
N LYS A 23 -6.08 33.97 -9.37
CA LYS A 23 -6.63 32.80 -8.66
C LYS A 23 -7.46 31.88 -9.56
N SER A 24 -8.20 32.46 -10.51
CA SER A 24 -8.99 31.71 -11.49
C SER A 24 -8.11 30.83 -12.38
N GLU A 25 -7.01 31.38 -12.92
CA GLU A 25 -6.09 30.63 -13.76
C GLU A 25 -5.30 29.59 -12.95
N ALA A 26 -4.86 29.93 -11.74
CA ALA A 26 -4.24 28.99 -10.80
C ALA A 26 -5.16 27.78 -10.54
N SER A 27 -6.46 28.03 -10.31
CA SER A 27 -7.46 26.97 -10.12
C SER A 27 -7.66 26.12 -11.38
N GLY A 28 -7.44 26.71 -12.55
CA GLY A 28 -7.49 26.03 -13.84
C GLY A 28 -6.25 25.18 -14.16
N LEU A 29 -5.17 25.20 -13.37
CA LEU A 29 -3.95 24.40 -13.64
C LEU A 29 -4.15 22.88 -13.46
N ILE A 30 -5.29 22.47 -12.88
CA ILE A 30 -5.67 21.09 -12.57
C ILE A 30 -4.80 20.44 -11.48
N ILE A 31 -3.48 20.51 -11.60
CA ILE A 31 -2.50 20.11 -10.58
C ILE A 31 -2.28 21.31 -9.64
N PRO A 32 -2.40 21.13 -8.32
CA PRO A 32 -2.31 22.24 -7.38
C PRO A 32 -0.91 22.86 -7.34
N LEU A 33 -0.84 24.15 -6.97
CA LEU A 33 0.42 24.81 -6.62
C LEU A 33 0.95 24.15 -5.35
N SER A 34 2.10 23.49 -5.44
CA SER A 34 2.67 22.74 -4.33
C SER A 34 4.18 22.71 -4.37
N ILE A 35 4.76 22.51 -3.18
CA ILE A 35 6.20 22.44 -2.97
C ILE A 35 6.51 21.21 -2.12
N MET A 36 7.27 20.29 -2.68
CA MET A 36 7.94 19.19 -1.96
C MET A 36 9.16 19.79 -1.26
N CYS A 37 9.15 19.81 0.07
CA CYS A 37 10.19 20.39 0.90
C CYS A 37 10.88 19.30 1.71
N THR A 38 12.21 19.20 1.57
CA THR A 38 13.06 18.31 2.36
C THR A 38 13.87 19.17 3.33
N PRO A 39 13.34 19.46 4.55
CA PRO A 39 13.89 20.52 5.37
C PRO A 39 15.36 20.27 5.73
N LEU A 40 15.70 19.02 6.09
CA LEU A 40 17.04 18.65 6.50
C LEU A 40 17.93 18.14 5.37
N MET A 41 17.63 18.47 4.11
CA MET A 41 18.47 18.07 2.98
C MET A 41 19.94 18.46 3.20
N HIS A 42 20.84 17.55 2.86
CA HIS A 42 22.28 17.75 3.05
C HIS A 42 22.86 18.53 1.85
N PHE A 43 23.67 19.55 2.14
CA PHE A 43 24.36 20.35 1.14
C PHE A 43 25.86 20.38 1.47
N ASN A 44 26.70 20.32 0.45
CA ASN A 44 28.16 20.30 0.63
C ASN A 44 28.70 21.58 1.32
N GLU A 45 28.01 22.72 1.16
CA GLU A 45 28.43 24.02 1.71
C GLU A 45 27.27 24.72 2.46
N LEU A 46 26.57 24.01 3.35
CA LEU A 46 25.52 24.63 4.18
C LEU A 46 26.14 25.58 5.24
N PRO A 47 25.87 26.90 5.20
CA PRO A 47 26.37 27.82 6.22
C PRO A 47 25.66 27.60 7.56
N VAL A 48 26.43 27.26 8.60
CA VAL A 48 25.97 27.16 9.99
C VAL A 48 26.37 28.42 10.76
N LEU A 49 25.37 29.22 11.16
CA LEU A 49 25.53 30.54 11.76
C LEU A 49 25.49 30.42 13.30
N PRO A 50 26.53 30.87 14.03
CA PRO A 50 26.66 30.65 15.48
C PRO A 50 25.91 31.69 16.34
N TYR A 51 24.90 32.36 15.78
CA TYR A 51 24.17 33.46 16.42
C TYR A 51 22.67 33.37 16.15
N ASP A 52 21.88 34.15 16.88
CA ASP A 52 20.43 34.17 16.72
C ASP A 52 20.00 34.87 15.42
N PRO A 53 18.96 34.35 14.73
CA PRO A 53 18.43 34.94 13.51
C PRO A 53 17.78 36.30 13.77
N LEU A 54 17.91 37.23 12.81
CA LEU A 54 17.16 38.48 12.81
C LEU A 54 15.75 38.25 12.26
N ILE A 55 14.74 38.59 13.05
CA ILE A 55 13.32 38.33 12.73
C ILE A 55 12.60 39.66 12.49
N CYS A 56 11.77 39.71 11.44
CA CYS A 56 10.93 40.86 11.15
C CYS A 56 9.86 41.03 12.24
N THR A 57 9.73 42.23 12.79
CA THR A 57 8.83 42.51 13.91
C THR A 57 7.34 42.44 13.57
N GLN A 58 6.99 42.36 12.28
CA GLN A 58 5.60 42.36 11.81
C GLN A 58 5.12 40.99 11.34
N CYS A 59 5.92 40.28 10.55
CA CYS A 59 5.47 39.05 9.89
C CYS A 59 6.20 37.78 10.33
N GLY A 60 7.23 37.89 11.19
CA GLY A 60 7.98 36.72 11.65
C GLY A 60 9.01 36.17 10.66
N ALA A 61 9.09 36.71 9.43
CA ALA A 61 10.12 36.31 8.47
C ALA A 61 11.53 36.58 9.01
N VAL A 62 12.42 35.62 8.84
CA VAL A 62 13.86 35.72 9.14
C VAL A 62 14.56 36.48 8.01
N LEU A 63 15.57 37.28 8.37
CA LEU A 63 16.47 37.97 7.43
C LEU A 63 17.05 36.97 6.43
N ASN A 64 17.07 37.37 5.17
CA ASN A 64 17.41 36.51 4.04
C ASN A 64 17.95 37.36 2.88
N PRO A 65 18.55 36.74 1.84
CA PRO A 65 19.25 37.47 0.78
C PRO A 65 18.39 38.43 -0.06
N TYR A 66 17.05 38.30 0.00
CA TYR A 66 16.13 39.14 -0.75
C TYR A 66 15.74 40.43 -0.01
N ALA A 67 16.19 40.61 1.24
CA ALA A 67 15.97 41.82 2.00
C ALA A 67 16.75 43.01 1.43
N ARG A 68 16.10 44.16 1.27
CA ARG A 68 16.81 45.40 0.89
C ARG A 68 17.46 46.02 2.11
N VAL A 69 18.75 46.30 2.03
CA VAL A 69 19.52 46.90 3.13
C VAL A 69 19.86 48.34 2.82
N ASP A 70 19.53 49.24 3.75
CA ASP A 70 20.06 50.59 3.81
C ASP A 70 21.23 50.61 4.82
N TYR A 71 22.46 50.60 4.29
CA TYR A 71 23.69 50.58 5.09
C TYR A 71 23.92 51.88 5.86
N GLN A 72 23.44 53.02 5.36
CA GLN A 72 23.63 54.32 6.01
C GLN A 72 22.75 54.42 7.26
N SER A 73 21.47 54.07 7.11
CA SER A 73 20.50 54.09 8.21
C SER A 73 20.56 52.83 9.08
N ARG A 74 21.30 51.80 8.65
CA ARG A 74 21.36 50.45 9.27
C ARG A 74 19.98 49.86 9.48
N ILE A 75 19.19 49.88 8.42
CA ILE A 75 17.83 49.33 8.38
C ILE A 75 17.76 48.30 7.27
N TRP A 76 17.04 47.21 7.49
CA TRP A 76 16.65 46.27 6.44
C TRP A 76 15.14 46.28 6.23
N VAL A 77 14.73 46.16 4.98
CA VAL A 77 13.34 46.08 4.56
C VAL A 77 12.99 44.62 4.32
N CYS A 78 12.03 44.11 5.08
CA CYS A 78 11.57 42.74 4.94
C CYS A 78 10.91 42.53 3.56
N PRO A 79 11.30 41.51 2.77
CA PRO A 79 10.74 41.28 1.44
C PRO A 79 9.28 40.77 1.48
N PHE A 80 8.83 40.24 2.62
CA PHE A 80 7.48 39.67 2.78
C PHE A 80 6.40 40.73 3.08
N CYS A 81 6.71 41.68 3.97
CA CYS A 81 5.74 42.67 4.45
C CYS A 81 6.17 44.13 4.24
N TYR A 82 7.35 44.37 3.65
CA TYR A 82 7.94 45.69 3.42
C TYR A 82 8.21 46.52 4.68
N ARG A 83 8.13 45.91 5.88
CA ARG A 83 8.47 46.56 7.14
C ARG A 83 9.96 46.90 7.18
N LYS A 84 10.27 48.13 7.58
CA LYS A 84 11.61 48.58 7.95
C LYS A 84 11.95 48.09 9.35
N ASN A 85 13.04 47.33 9.49
CA ASN A 85 13.53 46.79 10.75
C ASN A 85 14.96 47.31 10.99
N PRO A 86 15.30 47.80 12.21
CA PRO A 86 16.65 48.22 12.52
C PRO A 86 17.58 47.02 12.72
N PHE A 87 18.85 47.14 12.34
CA PHE A 87 19.87 46.17 12.72
C PHE A 87 20.29 46.35 14.20
N PRO A 88 20.60 45.25 14.92
CA PRO A 88 21.13 45.35 16.28
C PRO A 88 22.59 45.82 16.30
N LYS A 89 23.08 46.21 17.48
CA LYS A 89 24.45 46.73 17.67
C LYS A 89 25.55 45.75 17.24
N SER A 90 25.30 44.45 17.19
CA SER A 90 26.26 43.47 16.67
C SER A 90 26.58 43.67 15.18
N TYR A 91 25.73 44.38 14.43
CA TYR A 91 25.88 44.64 12.99
C TYR A 91 26.41 46.05 12.70
N LEU A 92 27.06 46.72 13.66
CA LEU A 92 27.58 48.08 13.49
C LEU A 92 28.55 48.24 12.30
N GLY A 93 29.28 47.17 11.96
CA GLY A 93 30.25 47.14 10.85
C GLY A 93 29.67 46.79 9.48
N ILE A 94 28.34 46.64 9.35
CA ILE A 94 27.71 46.25 8.07
C ILE A 94 27.92 47.32 6.99
N ASN A 95 28.38 46.90 5.82
CA ASN A 95 28.53 47.73 4.62
C ASN A 95 28.47 46.83 3.38
N GLU A 96 28.54 47.41 2.17
CA GLU A 96 28.45 46.65 0.91
C GLU A 96 29.51 45.54 0.77
N ASN A 97 30.70 45.72 1.35
CA ASN A 97 31.79 44.74 1.31
C ASN A 97 31.83 43.82 2.54
N ASN A 98 30.97 44.06 3.54
CA ASN A 98 30.93 43.32 4.79
C ASN A 98 29.47 43.03 5.15
N ILE A 99 28.91 42.05 4.43
CA ILE A 99 27.54 41.57 4.65
C ILE A 99 27.55 40.32 5.54
N PRO A 100 26.55 40.17 6.43
CA PRO A 100 26.37 38.95 7.21
C PRO A 100 26.02 37.77 6.29
N ALA A 101 26.25 36.57 6.78
CA ALA A 101 26.19 35.37 5.94
C ALA A 101 24.79 35.15 5.34
N GLU A 102 23.74 35.34 6.11
CA GLU A 102 22.34 35.22 5.68
C GLU A 102 21.91 36.22 4.59
N LEU A 103 22.76 37.18 4.22
CA LEU A 103 22.53 38.11 3.11
C LEU A 103 23.33 37.77 1.85
N PHE A 104 24.20 36.75 1.86
CA PHE A 104 24.86 36.31 0.63
C PHE A 104 23.83 35.78 -0.36
N PRO A 105 23.83 36.24 -1.64
CA PRO A 105 22.86 35.82 -2.64
C PRO A 105 22.81 34.30 -2.88
N THR A 106 23.93 33.60 -2.65
CA THR A 106 24.05 32.15 -2.79
C THR A 106 23.49 31.38 -1.58
N TYR A 107 23.24 32.04 -0.45
CA TYR A 107 22.78 31.42 0.79
C TYR A 107 21.25 31.54 0.94
N SER A 108 20.50 30.93 0.01
CA SER A 108 19.04 30.79 0.11
C SER A 108 18.62 29.91 1.29
N THR A 109 19.51 28.99 1.69
CA THR A 109 19.34 28.09 2.83
C THR A 109 20.46 28.32 3.83
N VAL A 110 20.09 28.57 5.09
CA VAL A 110 21.04 28.75 6.21
C VAL A 110 20.57 27.99 7.44
N GLU A 111 21.50 27.60 8.30
CA GLU A 111 21.19 26.96 9.59
C GLU A 111 21.77 27.76 10.75
N TYR A 112 20.94 28.11 11.73
CA TYR A 112 21.34 28.84 12.93
C TYR A 112 21.53 27.86 14.09
N HIS A 113 22.62 28.05 14.83
CA HIS A 113 22.85 27.40 16.12
C HIS A 113 22.45 28.36 17.24
N LEU A 114 21.33 28.08 17.91
CA LEU A 114 20.81 28.94 18.98
C LEU A 114 21.57 28.64 20.28
N GLY A 115 22.58 29.47 20.55
CA GLY A 115 23.51 29.29 21.68
C GLY A 115 22.91 29.62 23.05
N LYS A 116 23.36 28.88 24.07
CA LYS A 116 23.14 29.21 25.49
C LYS A 116 23.65 30.62 25.79
N LYS A 117 22.82 31.48 26.40
CA LYS A 117 23.32 32.69 27.05
C LYS A 117 24.32 32.29 28.15
N GLY A 118 25.62 32.48 27.88
CA GLY A 118 26.66 32.57 28.91
C GLY A 118 27.89 31.69 28.68
N LEU A 119 28.89 32.26 28.01
CA LEU A 119 30.23 32.51 28.56
C LEU A 119 31.03 33.24 27.47
N ALA A 120 30.79 34.54 27.34
CA ALA A 120 31.79 35.41 26.75
C ALA A 120 33.03 35.34 27.66
N GLN A 121 34.07 34.67 27.21
CA GLN A 121 35.41 34.90 27.73
C GLN A 121 35.77 36.35 27.40
N ASN A 122 35.73 37.23 28.40
CA ASN A 122 36.36 38.54 28.31
C ASN A 122 37.64 38.49 29.14
N PRO A 123 38.82 38.71 28.55
CA PRO A 123 40.02 38.99 29.33
C PRO A 123 39.97 40.45 29.80
N ASN A 124 40.37 40.65 31.06
CA ASN A 124 40.77 41.91 31.70
C ASN A 124 39.70 42.76 32.45
N SER A 125 39.78 42.60 33.78
CA SER A 125 39.98 43.62 34.83
C SER A 125 38.96 44.75 35.11
N SER A 126 38.56 44.74 36.38
CA SER A 126 38.41 45.85 37.35
C SER A 126 37.17 46.75 37.39
N SER A 127 36.52 46.69 38.56
CA SER A 127 35.89 47.76 39.37
C SER A 127 34.76 48.62 38.76
N ASN A 128 33.54 48.54 39.30
CA ASN A 128 33.07 49.32 40.45
C ASN A 128 31.54 49.19 40.63
N PHE A 129 31.10 49.28 41.89
CA PHE A 129 29.70 49.37 42.31
C PHE A 129 29.06 50.73 41.93
N GLY A 130 27.77 50.74 41.61
CA GLY A 130 26.95 51.95 41.46
C GLY A 130 25.46 51.67 41.26
N ASN A 131 24.62 52.39 42.00
CA ASN A 131 23.20 52.17 42.31
C ASN A 131 22.16 52.52 41.21
N MET A 132 21.00 51.85 41.32
CA MET A 132 19.60 52.32 41.13
C MET A 132 19.04 52.83 39.78
N SER A 133 18.01 52.11 39.30
CA SER A 133 16.58 52.51 39.22
C SER A 133 15.83 52.38 37.88
N LEU A 134 14.56 52.00 38.07
CA LEU A 134 13.43 51.65 37.19
C LEU A 134 13.11 52.57 35.99
N SER A 135 12.60 51.94 34.92
CA SER A 135 11.48 52.34 34.01
C SER A 135 11.83 51.85 32.59
N SER A 136 11.01 51.16 31.78
CA SER A 136 9.56 50.98 31.67
C SER A 136 9.26 49.69 30.88
N LYS A 137 8.21 48.97 31.28
CA LYS A 137 7.65 47.75 30.65
C LYS A 137 7.07 48.01 29.25
N MET A 138 7.24 47.05 28.34
CA MET A 138 6.26 46.58 27.33
C MET A 138 6.58 45.11 26.97
N PRO A 139 5.59 44.28 26.61
CA PRO A 139 5.65 42.83 26.74
C PRO A 139 6.30 42.15 25.53
N SER A 140 7.27 41.28 25.79
CA SER A 140 7.74 40.29 24.83
C SER A 140 6.71 39.17 24.70
N PHE A 141 6.25 38.91 23.48
CA PHE A 141 5.44 37.75 23.11
C PHE A 141 6.24 36.46 23.38
N SER A 142 6.01 35.85 24.54
CA SER A 142 6.30 34.44 24.78
C SER A 142 5.01 33.67 24.53
N SER A 143 5.01 32.78 23.54
CA SER A 143 4.00 31.73 23.46
C SER A 143 4.10 30.88 24.73
N THR A 144 3.09 30.99 25.58
CA THR A 144 2.90 30.13 26.75
C THR A 144 2.57 28.72 26.29
N SER A 145 3.57 27.85 26.25
CA SER A 145 3.47 26.49 26.77
C SER A 145 4.45 26.40 27.93
N SER A 146 3.95 26.14 29.13
CA SER A 146 4.77 25.95 30.33
C SER A 146 5.53 24.61 30.23
N SER A 147 6.55 24.55 29.38
CA SER A 147 7.60 23.53 29.45
C SER A 147 8.71 24.09 30.32
N LEU A 148 8.98 23.47 31.47
CA LEU A 148 10.19 23.74 32.23
C LEU A 148 11.40 23.55 31.30
N ASP A 149 12.24 24.58 31.17
CA ASP A 149 13.48 24.53 30.39
C ASP A 149 14.48 23.56 31.04
N TRP A 150 14.35 22.26 30.72
CA TRP A 150 15.31 21.22 31.11
C TRP A 150 16.67 21.36 30.40
N ALA A 151 16.78 22.25 29.40
CA ALA A 151 18.02 22.57 28.68
C ALA A 151 19.17 23.07 29.60
N GLY A 152 18.83 23.53 30.81
CA GLY A 152 19.80 23.90 31.84
C GLY A 152 20.47 22.72 32.57
N TYR A 153 19.91 21.50 32.49
CA TYR A 153 20.32 20.35 33.32
C TYR A 153 21.18 19.31 32.60
N GLY A 154 21.45 19.43 31.29
CA GLY A 154 22.33 18.50 30.58
C GLY A 154 21.76 17.09 30.36
N ILE A 155 20.43 16.93 30.40
CA ILE A 155 19.74 15.65 30.17
C ILE A 155 19.54 15.47 28.65
N GLY A 156 19.90 14.29 28.13
CA GLY A 156 19.78 13.92 26.72
C GLY A 156 18.40 13.39 26.33
N PRO A 157 18.21 12.94 25.07
CA PRO A 157 16.95 12.38 24.60
C PRO A 157 16.54 11.12 25.38
N ALA A 158 15.24 10.82 25.40
CA ALA A 158 14.71 9.62 26.06
C ALA A 158 14.33 8.51 25.07
N PHE A 159 14.72 7.28 25.39
CA PHE A 159 14.42 6.08 24.61
C PHE A 159 13.68 5.06 25.48
N VAL A 160 12.48 4.69 25.07
CA VAL A 160 11.68 3.65 25.72
C VAL A 160 11.58 2.45 24.79
N PHE A 161 12.21 1.35 25.18
CA PHE A 161 12.14 0.09 24.44
C PHE A 161 10.91 -0.70 24.89
N VAL A 162 10.03 -1.05 23.96
CA VAL A 162 8.79 -1.79 24.20
C VAL A 162 8.91 -3.15 23.51
N VAL A 163 9.17 -4.21 24.27
CA VAL A 163 9.58 -5.52 23.76
C VAL A 163 8.48 -6.56 23.98
N ASP A 164 8.08 -7.24 22.92
CA ASP A 164 7.13 -8.35 22.96
C ASP A 164 7.77 -9.65 23.47
N ALA A 165 7.31 -10.13 24.62
CA ALA A 165 7.72 -11.40 25.21
C ALA A 165 6.99 -12.62 24.62
N CYS A 166 5.99 -12.45 23.75
CA CYS A 166 5.38 -13.56 23.00
C CYS A 166 6.21 -14.01 21.78
N THR A 167 7.38 -13.40 21.58
CA THR A 167 8.35 -13.77 20.54
C THR A 167 9.09 -15.06 20.91
N SER A 168 9.43 -15.90 19.93
CA SER A 168 10.21 -17.13 20.18
C SER A 168 11.57 -16.82 20.81
N ASP A 169 12.14 -17.75 21.58
CA ASP A 169 13.41 -17.53 22.27
C ASP A 169 14.59 -17.20 21.33
N GLU A 170 14.60 -17.80 20.13
CA GLU A 170 15.62 -17.55 19.10
C GLU A 170 15.56 -16.08 18.60
N GLU A 171 14.38 -15.65 18.18
CA GLU A 171 14.11 -14.30 17.68
C GLU A 171 14.29 -13.24 18.78
N LEU A 172 13.81 -13.54 20.00
CA LEU A 172 13.98 -12.67 21.17
C LEU A 172 15.46 -12.52 21.54
N GLY A 173 16.26 -13.58 21.38
CA GLY A 173 17.71 -13.52 21.53
C GLY A 173 18.36 -12.50 20.59
N VAL A 174 17.92 -12.43 19.33
CA VAL A 174 18.39 -11.42 18.37
C VAL A 174 17.99 -10.02 18.79
N VAL A 175 16.73 -9.81 19.17
CA VAL A 175 16.25 -8.49 19.65
C VAL A 175 17.07 -8.03 20.85
N LYS A 176 17.31 -8.90 21.84
CA LYS A 176 18.14 -8.59 23.02
C LYS A 176 19.54 -8.17 22.62
N ASN A 177 20.20 -8.94 21.75
CA ASN A 177 21.57 -8.64 21.31
C ASN A 177 21.66 -7.28 20.60
N GLU A 178 20.72 -6.97 19.71
CA GLU A 178 20.72 -5.67 19.02
C GLU A 178 20.34 -4.51 19.96
N LEU A 179 19.46 -4.72 20.95
CA LEU A 179 19.17 -3.70 21.97
C LEU A 179 20.40 -3.40 22.84
N LEU A 180 21.16 -4.42 23.23
CA LEU A 180 22.42 -4.24 23.95
C LEU A 180 23.44 -3.48 23.10
N HIS A 181 23.50 -3.76 21.80
CA HIS A 181 24.34 -3.01 20.87
C HIS A 181 23.93 -1.54 20.74
N VAL A 182 22.62 -1.26 20.68
CA VAL A 182 22.08 0.11 20.68
C VAL A 182 22.43 0.83 21.99
N ILE A 183 22.26 0.18 23.15
CA ILE A 183 22.58 0.78 24.46
C ILE A 183 24.04 1.20 24.53
N ALA A 184 24.97 0.37 24.03
CA ALA A 184 26.39 0.70 24.01
C ALA A 184 26.74 1.92 23.13
N GLN A 185 25.84 2.33 22.22
CA GLN A 185 26.01 3.46 21.31
C GLN A 185 25.31 4.74 21.77
N LEU A 186 24.44 4.65 22.78
CA LEU A 186 23.69 5.78 23.28
C LEU A 186 24.60 6.73 24.10
N PRO A 187 24.37 8.06 24.02
CA PRO A 187 25.06 9.02 24.87
C PRO A 187 24.82 8.74 26.36
N GLU A 188 25.82 8.97 27.21
CA GLU A 188 25.73 8.79 28.66
C GLU A 188 24.57 9.58 29.31
N THR A 189 24.23 10.72 28.72
CA THR A 189 23.15 11.61 29.19
C THR A 189 21.75 11.17 28.72
N ALA A 190 21.64 10.19 27.82
CA ALA A 190 20.36 9.72 27.31
C ALA A 190 19.56 9.03 28.42
N LEU A 191 18.27 9.28 28.46
CA LEU A 191 17.36 8.59 29.37
C LEU A 191 16.89 7.29 28.74
N VAL A 192 16.91 6.21 29.50
CA VAL A 192 16.49 4.89 29.01
C VAL A 192 15.39 4.31 29.89
N GLY A 193 14.43 3.63 29.25
CA GLY A 193 13.33 2.91 29.88
C GLY A 193 13.02 1.61 29.16
N LEU A 194 12.50 0.63 29.90
CA LEU A 194 12.17 -0.69 29.38
C LEU A 194 10.74 -1.10 29.78
N VAL A 195 9.94 -1.43 28.76
CA VAL A 195 8.60 -2.01 28.88
C VAL A 195 8.62 -3.35 28.16
N VAL A 196 8.19 -4.42 28.82
CA VAL A 196 8.08 -5.76 28.25
C VAL A 196 6.63 -6.21 28.33
N PHE A 197 6.07 -6.78 27.27
CA PHE A 197 4.64 -7.12 27.27
C PHE A 197 4.35 -8.50 26.69
N ASP A 198 3.29 -9.11 27.20
CA ASP A 198 2.59 -10.29 26.70
C ASP A 198 1.09 -10.10 26.96
N SER A 199 0.41 -10.98 27.70
CA SER A 199 -0.93 -10.74 28.25
C SER A 199 -0.92 -9.66 29.34
N MET A 200 0.25 -9.38 29.92
CA MET A 200 0.50 -8.36 30.93
C MET A 200 1.56 -7.37 30.40
N VAL A 201 1.54 -6.14 30.92
CA VAL A 201 2.56 -5.13 30.58
C VAL A 201 3.44 -4.91 31.80
N ARG A 202 4.75 -5.14 31.65
CA ARG A 202 5.79 -5.05 32.69
C ARG A 202 6.65 -3.81 32.46
N VAL A 203 6.67 -2.89 33.41
CA VAL A 203 7.52 -1.69 33.38
C VAL A 203 8.64 -1.84 34.39
N TYR A 204 9.89 -1.82 33.93
CA TYR A 204 11.06 -2.03 34.78
C TYR A 204 11.45 -0.74 35.51
N ASP A 205 11.68 -0.84 36.82
CA ASP A 205 12.33 0.21 37.61
C ASP A 205 13.85 -0.06 37.63
N LEU A 206 14.55 0.68 36.78
CA LEU A 206 15.99 0.59 36.58
C LEU A 206 16.80 1.27 37.70
N GLY A 207 16.16 2.14 38.49
CA GLY A 207 16.79 2.90 39.58
C GLY A 207 16.97 2.11 40.88
N PHE A 208 16.49 0.87 40.96
CA PHE A 208 16.58 0.02 42.14
C PHE A 208 17.67 -1.07 41.97
N GLY A 209 18.91 -0.76 42.34
CA GLY A 209 20.07 -1.65 42.13
C GLY A 209 20.17 -2.89 43.04
N GLU A 210 19.24 -3.11 43.98
CA GLU A 210 19.27 -4.28 44.87
C GLU A 210 18.58 -5.52 44.25
N CYS A 211 17.58 -5.33 43.39
CA CYS A 211 16.91 -6.37 42.60
C CYS A 211 16.10 -5.77 41.44
N CYS A 212 15.79 -6.56 40.41
CA CYS A 212 14.93 -6.11 39.30
C CYS A 212 13.48 -5.89 39.78
N ARG A 213 13.11 -4.64 40.08
CA ARG A 213 11.73 -4.29 40.44
C ARG A 213 10.92 -4.00 39.20
N VAL A 214 9.76 -4.65 39.06
CA VAL A 214 8.87 -4.51 37.91
C VAL A 214 7.46 -4.12 38.38
N VAL A 215 6.84 -3.16 37.68
CA VAL A 215 5.42 -2.81 37.85
C VAL A 215 4.62 -3.51 36.76
N MET A 216 3.59 -4.24 37.15
CA MET A 216 2.74 -5.00 36.23
C MET A 216 1.39 -4.33 36.04
N PHE A 217 0.98 -4.18 34.79
CA PHE A 217 -0.34 -3.73 34.38
C PHE A 217 -1.07 -4.84 33.64
N HIS A 218 -2.39 -4.91 33.79
CA HIS A 218 -3.22 -5.89 33.11
C HIS A 218 -3.45 -5.48 31.66
N GLY A 219 -3.23 -6.40 30.70
CA GLY A 219 -3.31 -6.10 29.27
C GLY A 219 -4.71 -5.80 28.72
N GLU A 220 -5.77 -6.07 29.48
CA GLU A 220 -7.16 -5.77 29.07
C GLU A 220 -7.62 -4.35 29.40
N ARG A 221 -6.94 -3.65 30.33
CA ARG A 221 -7.44 -2.37 30.85
C ARG A 221 -6.79 -1.21 30.10
N GLU A 222 -7.63 -0.31 29.61
CA GLU A 222 -7.17 1.01 29.19
C GLU A 222 -6.78 1.83 30.43
N LEU A 223 -5.59 2.43 30.39
CA LEU A 223 -5.07 3.26 31.47
C LEU A 223 -5.03 4.70 30.97
N SER A 224 -5.70 5.62 31.67
CA SER A 224 -5.59 7.04 31.35
C SER A 224 -4.27 7.62 31.87
N SER A 225 -3.77 8.69 31.23
CA SER A 225 -2.61 9.44 31.73
C SER A 225 -2.83 9.93 33.16
N GLU A 226 -4.06 10.30 33.51
CA GLU A 226 -4.43 10.63 34.89
C GLU A 226 -4.37 9.41 35.80
N GLN A 227 -4.76 8.20 35.42
CA GLN A 227 -4.60 7.04 36.31
C GLN A 227 -3.13 6.65 36.52
N LEU A 228 -2.30 6.84 35.50
CA LEU A 228 -0.85 6.66 35.57
C LEU A 228 -0.16 7.74 36.42
N ASN A 229 -0.67 8.98 36.39
CA ASN A 229 -0.09 10.14 37.08
C ASN A 229 -0.70 10.44 38.48
N SER A 230 -2.01 10.26 38.65
CA SER A 230 -2.81 10.50 39.87
C SER A 230 -2.76 9.32 40.83
N GLY A 231 -2.59 8.10 40.29
CA GLY A 231 -2.14 6.99 41.10
C GLY A 231 -0.67 7.21 41.41
N ASN A 232 -0.31 7.28 42.68
CA ASN A 232 1.07 7.31 43.21
C ASN A 232 1.99 6.12 42.77
N VAL A 233 1.79 5.53 41.58
CA VAL A 233 2.47 4.35 41.02
C VAL A 233 3.93 4.66 40.68
N PHE A 234 4.19 5.79 40.00
CA PHE A 234 5.55 6.18 39.63
C PHE A 234 6.21 7.17 40.61
N ALA A 235 5.43 7.86 41.46
CA ALA A 235 5.93 8.95 42.31
C ALA A 235 6.20 8.60 43.79
N GLN A 236 5.56 7.59 44.43
CA GLN A 236 5.67 7.48 45.89
C GLN A 236 5.35 6.10 46.51
N ARG A 237 6.34 5.22 46.68
CA ARG A 237 6.31 4.12 47.69
C ARG A 237 7.68 3.75 48.30
N ARG A 238 8.42 4.72 48.86
CA ARG A 238 9.59 4.42 49.73
C ARG A 238 9.24 4.14 51.20
N GLY A 239 8.04 4.51 51.67
CA GLY A 239 7.69 4.47 53.10
C GLY A 239 7.23 3.11 53.64
N GLN A 240 6.32 2.42 52.95
CA GLN A 240 5.73 1.16 53.44
C GLN A 240 6.66 -0.06 53.32
N TRP A 241 7.62 -0.04 52.38
CA TRP A 241 8.54 -1.15 52.16
C TRP A 241 9.67 -1.23 53.19
N LYS A 242 10.11 -0.11 53.80
CA LYS A 242 11.05 -0.18 54.94
C LYS A 242 10.43 -0.90 56.15
N GLN A 243 9.11 -0.77 56.32
CA GLN A 243 8.38 -1.39 57.42
C GLN A 243 8.00 -2.84 57.11
N PHE A 244 7.94 -3.21 55.83
CA PHE A 244 7.81 -4.59 55.37
C PHE A 244 9.16 -5.33 55.35
N LEU A 245 10.25 -4.70 54.88
CA LEU A 245 11.61 -5.26 54.94
C LEU A 245 12.06 -5.51 56.39
N MET A 246 11.81 -4.58 57.33
CA MET A 246 12.08 -4.84 58.75
C MET A 246 11.27 -6.01 59.33
N ARG A 247 10.15 -6.39 58.68
CA ARG A 247 9.28 -7.50 59.08
C ARG A 247 9.65 -8.81 58.38
N VAL A 248 10.23 -8.73 57.18
CA VAL A 248 10.72 -9.88 56.38
C VAL A 248 12.15 -10.27 56.78
N GLU A 249 12.99 -9.33 57.22
CA GLU A 249 14.31 -9.61 57.83
C GLU A 249 14.22 -10.44 59.12
N ALA A 250 13.01 -10.64 59.66
CA ALA A 250 12.75 -11.45 60.84
C ALA A 250 12.36 -12.92 60.53
N VAL A 251 12.24 -13.33 59.26
CA VAL A 251 11.85 -14.69 58.87
C VAL A 251 12.99 -15.40 58.13
N GLU A 252 13.26 -16.63 58.57
CA GLU A 252 14.48 -17.43 58.35
C GLU A 252 14.90 -17.58 56.87
N GLY A 253 16.21 -17.44 56.60
CA GLY A 253 16.84 -17.81 55.32
C GLY A 253 17.96 -16.90 54.80
N VAL A 254 18.20 -15.73 55.41
CA VAL A 254 19.11 -14.69 54.87
C VAL A 254 20.61 -14.98 55.12
N GLU A 255 20.96 -15.94 55.97
CA GLU A 255 22.36 -16.28 56.29
C GLU A 255 23.12 -16.92 55.11
N GLU A 256 22.41 -17.67 54.25
CA GLU A 256 23.01 -18.45 53.16
C GLU A 256 23.29 -17.59 51.91
N ILE A 257 22.46 -16.57 51.67
CA ILE A 257 22.64 -15.55 50.63
C ILE A 257 23.80 -14.60 50.99
N LYS A 258 23.93 -14.23 52.27
CA LYS A 258 25.08 -13.44 52.77
C LYS A 258 26.41 -14.19 52.64
N ARG A 259 26.41 -15.53 52.76
CA ARG A 259 27.60 -16.38 52.52
C ARG A 259 27.97 -16.46 51.04
N LYS A 260 27.00 -16.48 50.12
CA LYS A 260 27.23 -16.40 48.66
C LYS A 260 27.74 -15.01 48.24
N GLN A 261 27.17 -13.93 48.78
CA GLN A 261 27.65 -12.56 48.54
C GLN A 261 29.09 -12.35 49.03
N LYS A 262 29.48 -12.88 50.21
CA LYS A 262 30.87 -12.81 50.69
C LYS A 262 31.86 -13.56 49.78
N ARG A 263 31.43 -14.63 49.10
CA ARG A 263 32.26 -15.37 48.12
C ARG A 263 32.39 -14.63 46.78
N VAL A 264 31.35 -13.93 46.33
CA VAL A 264 31.38 -13.11 45.10
C VAL A 264 32.16 -11.81 45.31
N LYS A 265 32.00 -11.14 46.47
CA LYS A 265 32.75 -9.90 46.80
C LYS A 265 34.25 -10.15 46.98
N LYS A 266 34.67 -11.35 47.39
CA LYS A 266 36.08 -11.74 47.52
C LYS A 266 36.75 -12.07 46.17
N ARG A 267 35.97 -12.27 45.09
CA ARG A 267 36.47 -12.46 43.71
C ARG A 267 36.58 -11.16 42.91
N SER A 268 35.99 -10.05 43.38
CA SER A 268 36.01 -8.73 42.70
C SER A 268 37.02 -7.73 43.30
N MET A 269 37.92 -8.19 44.19
CA MET A 269 38.99 -7.36 44.78
C MET A 269 40.38 -7.81 44.29
N THR A 270 40.54 -7.95 42.97
CA THR A 270 41.83 -8.23 42.31
C THR A 270 42.06 -7.43 41.03
N LYS A 271 41.41 -6.25 40.89
CA LYS A 271 41.72 -5.25 39.84
C LYS A 271 41.73 -3.82 40.40
N GLN A 272 42.47 -3.62 41.50
CA GLN A 272 42.78 -2.27 41.98
C GLN A 272 44.25 -2.23 42.40
N LEU A 273 45.12 -2.29 41.40
CA LEU A 273 46.52 -1.88 41.50
C LEU A 273 46.77 -0.98 40.30
N LEU A 274 46.68 0.33 40.52
CA LEU A 274 47.28 1.47 39.79
C LEU A 274 46.41 2.70 40.10
N GLY A 275 46.88 3.51 41.05
CA GLY A 275 46.15 4.62 41.62
C GLY A 275 46.09 5.85 40.71
N ILE A 276 44.95 6.55 40.73
CA ILE A 276 44.80 7.95 40.35
C ILE A 276 43.85 8.62 41.34
N HIS A 277 44.26 9.76 41.87
CA HIS A 277 43.60 10.55 42.92
C HIS A 277 42.23 11.11 42.50
N ARG A 278 41.25 11.07 43.41
CA ARG A 278 39.94 11.72 43.28
C ARG A 278 40.01 13.11 43.93
N MET A 279 39.96 14.17 43.11
CA MET A 279 39.71 15.53 43.60
C MET A 279 38.27 15.65 44.13
N LYS A 280 38.14 16.25 45.33
CA LYS A 280 36.84 16.58 45.94
C LYS A 280 36.37 17.94 45.42
N TYR A 281 35.20 17.98 44.77
CA TYR A 281 34.42 19.21 44.63
C TYR A 281 33.30 19.21 45.69
N GLN A 282 33.23 20.30 46.46
CA GLN A 282 32.18 20.58 47.45
C GLN A 282 30.86 20.89 46.74
N ALA A 283 29.80 20.16 47.11
CA ALA A 283 28.44 20.37 46.64
C ALA A 283 27.80 21.59 47.31
N GLY A 284 27.39 22.58 46.52
CA GLY A 284 26.34 23.52 46.90
C GLY A 284 24.97 22.89 46.68
N MET A 285 24.09 22.96 47.68
CA MET A 285 22.74 22.40 47.65
C MET A 285 21.89 23.05 46.55
N VAL A 286 21.36 22.24 45.64
CA VAL A 286 20.24 22.59 44.75
C VAL A 286 19.20 21.48 44.84
N HIS A 287 17.94 21.86 45.05
CA HIS A 287 16.79 20.96 45.14
C HIS A 287 16.67 20.09 43.87
N MET A 288 16.91 18.78 43.98
CA MET A 288 16.65 17.82 42.91
C MET A 288 15.16 17.45 42.85
N ALA A 289 14.60 17.41 41.64
CA ALA A 289 13.34 16.74 41.34
C ALA A 289 13.40 15.25 41.82
N PRO A 290 12.26 14.65 42.23
CA PRO A 290 12.27 13.32 42.84
C PRO A 290 12.83 12.27 41.87
N LYS A 291 13.85 11.52 42.30
CA LYS A 291 14.42 10.37 41.56
C LYS A 291 13.32 9.38 41.15
N GLN A 292 12.89 9.42 39.91
CA GLN A 292 12.00 8.43 39.30
C GLN A 292 12.86 7.29 38.76
N GLY A 293 12.64 6.06 39.24
CA GLY A 293 13.50 4.93 38.90
C GLY A 293 13.22 4.28 37.54
N PHE A 294 12.16 4.69 36.84
CA PHE A 294 11.70 4.06 35.60
C PHE A 294 12.32 4.64 34.32
N LEU A 295 12.79 5.90 34.38
CA LEU A 295 13.58 6.56 33.36
C LEU A 295 14.81 7.13 34.03
N ILE A 296 15.98 6.59 33.69
CA ILE A 296 17.25 7.01 34.30
C ILE A 296 18.28 7.34 33.23
N PRO A 297 19.23 8.26 33.51
CA PRO A 297 20.36 8.48 32.63
C PRO A 297 21.17 7.21 32.46
N LEU A 298 21.63 6.93 31.24
CA LEU A 298 22.41 5.74 30.94
C LEU A 298 23.67 5.65 31.81
N SER A 299 24.33 6.78 32.10
CA SER A 299 25.47 6.85 33.01
C SER A 299 25.21 6.31 34.42
N GLU A 300 23.95 6.37 34.88
CA GLU A 300 23.53 5.83 36.19
C GLU A 300 22.95 4.42 36.08
N GLY A 301 22.49 4.03 34.89
CA GLY A 301 21.59 2.91 34.66
C GLY A 301 22.09 1.78 33.77
N GLU A 302 23.27 1.89 33.18
CA GLU A 302 23.80 0.96 32.16
C GLU A 302 23.76 -0.50 32.60
N PHE A 303 24.24 -0.81 33.81
CA PHE A 303 24.19 -2.18 34.34
C PHE A 303 22.75 -2.65 34.58
N SER A 304 21.89 -1.79 35.13
CA SER A 304 20.49 -2.13 35.42
C SER A 304 19.71 -2.46 34.14
N ILE A 305 19.86 -1.65 33.09
CA ILE A 305 19.15 -1.88 31.82
C ILE A 305 19.71 -3.09 31.08
N THR A 306 21.03 -3.28 31.08
CA THR A 306 21.68 -4.44 30.47
C THR A 306 21.18 -5.73 31.12
N SER A 307 21.20 -5.81 32.46
CA SER A 307 20.68 -6.96 33.20
C SER A 307 19.18 -7.15 32.94
N ALA A 308 18.39 -6.06 32.91
CA ALA A 308 16.96 -6.16 32.65
C ALA A 308 16.63 -6.70 31.25
N ILE A 309 17.44 -6.38 30.24
CA ILE A 309 17.32 -6.92 28.88
C ILE A 309 17.73 -8.40 28.85
N GLU A 310 18.84 -8.75 29.49
CA GLU A 310 19.29 -10.14 29.61
C GLU A 310 18.28 -11.03 30.33
N ASP A 311 17.53 -10.46 31.30
CA ASP A 311 16.48 -11.14 32.07
C ASP A 311 15.15 -11.30 31.30
N ILE A 312 15.01 -10.77 30.07
CA ILE A 312 13.79 -10.97 29.27
C ILE A 312 13.75 -12.44 28.81
N HIS A 313 12.62 -13.09 29.07
CA HIS A 313 12.33 -14.47 28.69
C HIS A 313 11.08 -14.54 27.81
N SER A 314 11.02 -15.51 26.89
CA SER A 314 9.80 -15.78 26.13
C SER A 314 8.71 -16.31 27.04
N SER A 315 7.47 -15.90 26.76
CA SER A 315 6.28 -16.34 27.47
C SER A 315 5.79 -17.69 26.89
N PRO A 316 5.79 -18.78 27.67
CA PRO A 316 5.53 -20.13 27.16
C PRO A 316 4.04 -20.45 26.92
N GLN A 317 3.12 -19.52 27.18
CA GLN A 317 1.68 -19.80 27.20
C GLN A 317 1.04 -19.57 25.83
N VAL A 318 0.99 -20.62 25.01
CA VAL A 318 0.14 -20.66 23.81
C VAL A 318 -0.78 -21.88 23.91
N MET A 319 -2.08 -21.65 23.99
CA MET A 319 -3.05 -22.73 23.88
C MET A 319 -3.06 -23.28 22.44
N PRO A 320 -3.10 -24.61 22.23
CA PRO A 320 -3.30 -25.15 20.89
C PRO A 320 -4.53 -24.54 20.21
N GLY A 321 -4.42 -24.23 18.92
CA GLY A 321 -5.50 -23.56 18.19
C GLY A 321 -5.63 -22.06 18.43
N HIS A 322 -4.77 -21.44 19.26
CA HIS A 322 -4.82 -20.02 19.56
C HIS A 322 -3.47 -19.33 19.34
N ARG A 323 -3.52 -18.04 18.98
CA ARG A 323 -2.41 -17.08 18.98
C ARG A 323 -2.05 -16.69 20.41
N PRO A 324 -0.80 -16.28 20.69
CA PRO A 324 -0.41 -15.71 21.98
C PRO A 324 -1.27 -14.50 22.35
N LEU A 325 -1.56 -14.33 23.65
CA LEU A 325 -2.23 -13.15 24.18
C LEU A 325 -1.25 -11.98 24.22
N ARG A 326 -1.50 -10.95 23.40
CA ARG A 326 -0.56 -9.85 23.14
C ARG A 326 -1.23 -8.49 23.32
N ALA A 327 -0.80 -7.76 24.35
CA ALA A 327 -1.38 -6.47 24.76
C ALA A 327 -0.63 -5.25 24.18
N THR A 328 -0.36 -5.25 22.87
CA THR A 328 0.46 -4.20 22.22
C THR A 328 -0.07 -2.80 22.46
N GLY A 329 -1.39 -2.57 22.34
CA GLY A 329 -1.98 -1.24 22.50
C GLY A 329 -1.82 -0.69 23.92
N VAL A 330 -1.96 -1.53 24.95
CA VAL A 330 -1.72 -1.13 26.35
C VAL A 330 -0.24 -0.85 26.58
N ALA A 331 0.66 -1.68 26.03
CA ALA A 331 2.10 -1.46 26.14
C ALA A 331 2.53 -0.10 25.58
N VAL A 332 2.01 0.26 24.39
CA VAL A 332 2.22 1.59 23.79
C VAL A 332 1.64 2.70 24.67
N SER A 333 0.39 2.57 25.13
CA SER A 333 -0.24 3.60 25.99
C SER A 333 0.52 3.82 27.30
N VAL A 334 1.02 2.75 27.93
CA VAL A 334 1.85 2.81 29.14
C VAL A 334 3.19 3.49 28.87
N ALA A 335 3.84 3.19 27.74
CA ALA A 335 5.09 3.85 27.36
C ALA A 335 4.90 5.36 27.11
N VAL A 336 3.79 5.76 26.47
CA VAL A 336 3.43 7.18 26.30
C VAL A 336 3.17 7.83 27.66
N GLY A 337 2.38 7.18 28.52
CA GLY A 337 2.07 7.69 29.86
C GLY A 337 3.29 7.79 30.78
N LEU A 338 4.28 6.91 30.61
CA LEU A 338 5.56 6.98 31.31
C LEU A 338 6.30 8.27 30.96
N LEU A 339 6.42 8.61 29.67
CA LEU A 339 7.09 9.83 29.21
C LEU A 339 6.32 11.10 29.62
N GLU A 340 4.99 11.08 29.50
CA GLU A 340 4.11 12.17 29.95
C GLU A 340 4.26 12.42 31.47
N GLY A 341 4.24 11.36 32.29
CA GLY A 341 4.34 11.43 33.74
C GLY A 341 5.72 11.83 34.26
N CYS A 342 6.78 11.54 33.50
CA CYS A 342 8.14 11.98 33.79
C CYS A 342 8.44 13.42 33.34
N LEU A 343 7.50 14.08 32.64
CA LEU A 343 7.69 15.41 32.03
C LEU A 343 8.87 15.46 31.04
N VAL A 344 9.21 14.32 30.45
CA VAL A 344 10.27 14.16 29.44
C VAL A 344 9.61 13.99 28.08
N SER A 345 9.05 15.09 27.57
CA SER A 345 8.28 15.10 26.33
C SER A 345 9.10 15.61 25.14
N ALA A 346 9.88 16.67 25.33
CA ALA A 346 10.66 17.28 24.25
C ALA A 346 11.86 16.41 23.81
N GLY A 347 11.65 15.58 22.78
CA GLY A 347 12.68 14.78 22.13
C GLY A 347 12.82 13.37 22.69
N SER A 348 11.71 12.62 22.66
CA SER A 348 11.63 11.23 23.16
C SER A 348 11.18 10.27 22.06
N ARG A 349 11.60 9.00 22.16
CA ARG A 349 11.28 7.95 21.19
C ARG A 349 10.84 6.66 21.88
N ILE A 350 9.71 6.13 21.44
CA ILE A 350 9.19 4.81 21.84
C ILE A 350 9.45 3.85 20.69
N MET A 351 10.10 2.72 20.97
CA MET A 351 10.45 1.73 19.96
C MET A 351 9.77 0.39 20.27
N VAL A 352 8.78 0.03 19.47
CA VAL A 352 7.99 -1.19 19.64
C VAL A 352 8.57 -2.33 18.81
N PHE A 353 8.92 -3.44 19.45
CA PHE A 353 9.38 -4.68 18.82
C PHE A 353 8.30 -5.75 19.00
N THR A 354 7.67 -6.17 17.91
CA THR A 354 6.53 -7.12 17.95
C THR A 354 6.66 -8.19 16.86
N SER A 355 6.35 -9.44 17.21
CA SER A 355 6.33 -10.61 16.33
C SER A 355 4.95 -11.05 15.82
N GLY A 356 3.91 -10.21 15.92
CA GLY A 356 2.53 -10.64 15.68
C GLY A 356 1.48 -9.60 16.11
N PRO A 357 0.19 -9.89 15.85
CA PRO A 357 -0.90 -8.95 16.09
C PRO A 357 -1.32 -8.85 17.55
N ALA A 358 -1.87 -7.70 17.95
CA ALA A 358 -2.47 -7.54 19.27
C ALA A 358 -3.77 -8.37 19.36
N THR A 359 -3.87 -9.20 20.40
CA THR A 359 -4.99 -10.15 20.59
C THR A 359 -5.78 -9.90 21.88
N ILE A 360 -5.38 -8.92 22.69
CA ILE A 360 -6.04 -8.56 23.93
C ILE A 360 -5.97 -7.05 24.19
N GLY A 361 -7.02 -6.52 24.83
CA GLY A 361 -7.08 -5.12 25.27
C GLY A 361 -7.38 -4.10 24.18
N PRO A 362 -7.28 -2.80 24.52
CA PRO A 362 -7.36 -1.71 23.56
C PRO A 362 -6.33 -1.86 22.44
N GLY A 363 -6.74 -1.57 21.20
CA GLY A 363 -5.89 -1.76 20.02
C GLY A 363 -5.79 -3.22 19.54
N MET A 364 -6.67 -4.11 20.00
CA MET A 364 -6.82 -5.49 19.49
C MET A 364 -7.09 -5.50 17.98
N ILE A 365 -6.40 -6.39 17.26
CA ILE A 365 -6.45 -6.54 15.81
C ILE A 365 -7.26 -7.77 15.41
N VAL A 366 -7.08 -8.87 16.14
CA VAL A 366 -7.73 -10.17 15.89
C VAL A 366 -7.93 -10.90 17.21
N ASN A 367 -8.91 -11.81 17.27
CA ASN A 367 -9.06 -12.73 18.39
C ASN A 367 -7.86 -13.71 18.45
N SER A 368 -7.58 -14.25 19.64
CA SER A 368 -6.56 -15.28 19.80
C SER A 368 -6.90 -16.56 19.02
N ASP A 369 -8.16 -16.98 18.96
CA ASP A 369 -8.58 -18.20 18.24
C ASP A 369 -8.25 -18.14 16.73
N PHE A 370 -7.56 -19.16 16.21
CA PHE A 370 -7.24 -19.29 14.77
C PHE A 370 -8.48 -19.44 13.89
N GLY A 371 -9.63 -19.86 14.44
CA GLY A 371 -10.91 -19.83 13.73
C GLY A 371 -11.31 -18.41 13.27
N ASN A 372 -10.77 -17.37 13.93
CA ASN A 372 -10.88 -16.00 13.47
C ASN A 372 -9.66 -15.65 12.61
N THR A 373 -9.90 -15.38 11.33
CA THR A 373 -8.88 -14.93 10.39
C THR A 373 -8.51 -13.47 10.64
N ILE A 374 -7.28 -13.09 10.30
CA ILE A 374 -6.86 -11.69 10.33
C ILE A 374 -7.52 -10.99 9.12
N ARG A 375 -8.07 -9.80 9.35
CA ARG A 375 -8.74 -8.99 8.31
C ARG A 375 -7.88 -8.83 7.06
N ASN A 376 -8.54 -8.88 5.91
CA ASN A 376 -8.01 -8.52 4.60
C ASN A 376 -8.59 -7.17 4.10
N GLN A 377 -8.14 -6.72 2.93
CA GLN A 377 -8.54 -5.43 2.37
C GLN A 377 -10.04 -5.35 2.00
N ARG A 378 -10.63 -6.46 1.55
CA ARG A 378 -12.07 -6.56 1.25
C ARG A 378 -12.90 -6.53 2.53
N ASP A 379 -12.45 -7.18 3.60
CA ASP A 379 -13.13 -7.17 4.89
C ASP A 379 -13.21 -5.74 5.46
N ILE A 380 -12.13 -4.97 5.34
CA ILE A 380 -12.11 -3.55 5.75
C ILE A 380 -13.04 -2.73 4.86
N GLY A 381 -12.96 -2.88 3.54
CA GLY A 381 -13.76 -2.11 2.59
C GLY A 381 -15.28 -2.34 2.73
N ASN A 382 -15.69 -3.57 3.05
CA ASN A 382 -17.09 -3.94 3.23
C ASN A 382 -17.59 -3.73 4.67
N GLY A 383 -16.70 -3.36 5.61
CA GLY A 383 -17.05 -3.21 7.02
C GLY A 383 -17.18 -4.53 7.81
N TYR A 384 -16.70 -5.64 7.25
CA TYR A 384 -16.69 -6.97 7.90
C TYR A 384 -15.48 -7.19 8.82
N ALA A 385 -14.60 -6.21 9.00
CA ALA A 385 -13.48 -6.27 9.94
C ALA A 385 -13.91 -5.78 11.35
N PRO A 386 -14.26 -6.66 12.31
CA PRO A 386 -14.95 -6.28 13.55
C PRO A 386 -14.10 -5.40 14.48
N TYR A 387 -12.78 -5.56 14.46
CA TYR A 387 -11.87 -4.85 15.35
C TYR A 387 -11.26 -3.59 14.72
N TYR A 388 -11.25 -3.48 13.39
CA TYR A 388 -10.46 -2.46 12.66
C TYR A 388 -10.82 -1.03 13.04
N LYS A 389 -12.10 -0.69 13.10
CA LYS A 389 -12.55 0.66 13.44
C LYS A 389 -12.19 1.05 14.88
N LYS A 390 -12.49 0.18 15.84
CA LYS A 390 -12.22 0.41 17.27
C LYS A 390 -10.72 0.56 17.56
N SER A 391 -9.90 -0.31 16.97
CA SER A 391 -8.45 -0.26 17.12
C SER A 391 -7.82 0.94 16.41
N SER A 392 -8.27 1.27 15.19
CA SER A 392 -7.84 2.48 14.48
C SER A 392 -8.16 3.75 15.27
N ASP A 393 -9.36 3.85 15.85
CA ASP A 393 -9.76 5.01 16.67
C ASP A 393 -8.91 5.12 17.94
N PHE A 394 -8.59 3.99 18.59
CA PHE A 394 -7.67 3.94 19.72
C PHE A 394 -6.27 4.46 19.35
N TYR A 395 -5.67 3.95 18.27
CA TYR A 395 -4.34 4.39 17.85
C TYR A 395 -4.31 5.83 17.31
N LYS A 396 -5.41 6.32 16.73
CA LYS A 396 -5.57 7.76 16.41
C LYS A 396 -5.62 8.63 17.67
N HIS A 397 -6.19 8.15 18.78
CA HIS A 397 -6.11 8.85 20.06
C HIS A 397 -4.67 8.90 20.60
N ILE A 398 -3.93 7.79 20.51
CA ILE A 398 -2.50 7.74 20.84
C ILE A 398 -1.68 8.69 19.96
N ALA A 399 -1.97 8.79 18.66
CA ALA A 399 -1.31 9.70 17.73
C ALA A 399 -1.35 11.17 18.21
N ARG A 400 -2.49 11.62 18.72
CA ARG A 400 -2.64 12.97 19.27
C ARG A 400 -1.76 13.18 20.51
N ARG A 401 -1.78 12.23 21.45
CA ARG A 401 -0.94 12.28 22.68
C ARG A 401 0.55 12.35 22.35
N LEU A 402 1.01 11.53 21.40
CA LEU A 402 2.39 11.56 20.90
C LEU A 402 2.75 12.93 20.33
N SER A 403 1.88 13.50 19.51
CA SER A 403 2.08 14.79 18.84
C SER A 403 2.14 15.95 19.85
N ASP A 404 1.20 16.00 20.80
CA ASP A 404 1.16 17.01 21.86
C ASP A 404 2.46 16.98 22.68
N SER A 405 2.95 15.77 22.96
CA SER A 405 4.16 15.54 23.75
C SER A 405 5.45 15.48 22.95
N SER A 406 5.49 15.72 21.63
CA SER A 406 6.72 15.60 20.81
C SER A 406 7.42 14.22 20.89
N ILE A 407 6.66 13.14 21.05
CA ILE A 407 7.19 11.77 21.16
C ILE A 407 7.10 11.08 19.79
N ALA A 408 8.19 10.50 19.31
CA ALA A 408 8.21 9.65 18.13
C ALA A 408 7.87 8.19 18.49
N LEU A 409 7.01 7.53 17.70
CA LEU A 409 6.68 6.11 17.85
C LEU A 409 7.22 5.31 16.66
N ASP A 410 8.13 4.36 16.93
CA ASP A 410 8.60 3.40 15.94
C ASP A 410 7.93 2.04 16.10
N LEU A 411 7.74 1.36 14.97
CA LEU A 411 7.24 -0.01 14.89
C LEU A 411 8.23 -0.89 14.13
N PHE A 412 8.85 -1.83 14.84
CA PHE A 412 9.64 -2.93 14.29
C PHE A 412 8.80 -4.20 14.39
N ALA A 413 8.17 -4.56 13.28
CA ALA A 413 7.33 -5.74 13.18
C ALA A 413 8.02 -6.83 12.36
N CYS A 414 8.26 -7.97 12.98
CA CYS A 414 8.88 -9.12 12.34
C CYS A 414 7.97 -10.35 12.50
N SER A 415 7.19 -10.65 11.48
CA SER A 415 6.14 -11.68 11.53
C SER A 415 5.91 -12.25 10.13
N LEU A 416 5.58 -13.54 10.06
CA LEU A 416 5.18 -14.20 8.82
C LEU A 416 3.77 -13.79 8.36
N ASP A 417 2.95 -13.27 9.28
CA ASP A 417 1.60 -12.78 9.04
C ASP A 417 1.47 -11.32 9.54
N GLN A 418 0.32 -10.70 9.35
CA GLN A 418 0.05 -9.31 9.70
C GLN A 418 0.10 -9.05 11.22
N VAL A 419 0.54 -7.85 11.61
CA VAL A 419 0.74 -7.43 13.00
C VAL A 419 -0.22 -6.31 13.46
N GLY A 420 -0.96 -5.71 12.53
CA GLY A 420 -1.77 -4.51 12.79
C GLY A 420 -1.06 -3.20 12.43
N ALA A 421 -0.14 -3.23 11.47
CA ALA A 421 0.53 -2.03 10.96
C ALA A 421 -0.45 -1.05 10.31
N ALA A 422 -1.56 -1.54 9.74
CA ALA A 422 -2.62 -0.68 9.21
C ALA A 422 -3.24 0.23 10.29
N GLU A 423 -3.52 -0.32 11.47
CA GLU A 423 -4.08 0.39 12.61
C GLU A 423 -3.04 1.29 13.30
N LEU A 424 -1.78 0.86 13.32
CA LEU A 424 -0.63 1.60 13.90
C LEU A 424 -0.03 2.65 12.98
N ARG A 425 -0.43 2.72 11.70
CA ARG A 425 0.11 3.69 10.73
C ARG A 425 -0.04 5.13 11.20
N ALA A 426 -1.24 5.51 11.66
CA ALA A 426 -1.53 6.89 12.05
C ALA A 426 -0.58 7.44 13.13
N PRO A 427 -0.38 6.78 14.30
CA PRO A 427 0.56 7.28 15.31
C PRO A 427 2.03 7.22 14.87
N VAL A 428 2.44 6.25 14.05
CA VAL A 428 3.82 6.20 13.53
C VAL A 428 4.06 7.36 12.55
N GLU A 429 3.17 7.55 11.58
CA GLU A 429 3.30 8.57 10.53
C GLU A 429 3.22 10.00 11.10
N SER A 430 2.22 10.29 11.95
CA SER A 430 2.04 11.63 12.55
C SER A 430 3.18 12.04 13.48
N SER A 431 3.80 11.09 14.17
CA SER A 431 4.93 11.36 15.06
C SER A 431 6.28 11.45 14.33
N GLY A 432 6.31 11.14 13.03
CA GLY A 432 7.55 11.05 12.23
C GLY A 432 8.34 9.76 12.43
N GLY A 433 7.78 8.79 13.15
CA GLY A 433 8.42 7.54 13.51
C GLY A 433 8.80 6.64 12.33
N PHE A 434 9.52 5.57 12.65
CA PHE A 434 9.99 4.58 11.68
C PHE A 434 9.10 3.33 11.71
N MET A 435 8.70 2.84 10.55
CA MET A 435 7.97 1.57 10.40
C MET A 435 8.83 0.59 9.61
N MET A 436 8.91 -0.64 10.08
CA MET A 436 9.57 -1.74 9.39
C MET A 436 8.74 -3.00 9.50
N LEU A 437 8.45 -3.63 8.35
CA LEU A 437 7.79 -4.92 8.26
C LEU A 437 8.77 -5.93 7.65
N THR A 438 9.10 -6.99 8.37
CA THR A 438 9.93 -8.09 7.87
C THR A 438 9.39 -9.43 8.38
N GLU A 439 9.98 -10.54 7.93
CA GLU A 439 9.56 -11.89 8.32
C GLU A 439 10.20 -12.35 9.65
N SER A 440 11.39 -11.83 10.00
CA SER A 440 12.21 -12.29 11.14
C SER A 440 13.14 -11.18 11.64
N PHE A 441 13.36 -11.12 12.95
CA PHE A 441 14.36 -10.24 13.59
C PHE A 441 15.79 -10.69 13.28
N ASP A 442 16.03 -11.94 12.89
CA ASP A 442 17.35 -12.41 12.45
C ASP A 442 17.76 -11.82 11.09
N SER A 443 16.83 -11.18 10.38
CA SER A 443 17.11 -10.58 9.07
C SER A 443 18.14 -9.44 9.12
N ASP A 444 18.99 -9.38 8.10
CA ASP A 444 19.92 -8.26 7.91
C ASP A 444 19.20 -6.91 7.77
N GLN A 445 17.96 -6.92 7.28
CA GLN A 445 17.12 -5.72 7.16
C GLN A 445 16.85 -5.12 8.54
N PHE A 446 16.47 -5.92 9.53
CA PHE A 446 16.26 -5.47 10.90
C PHE A 446 17.51 -4.83 11.49
N ARG A 447 18.63 -5.56 11.45
CA ARG A 447 19.91 -5.11 12.02
C ARG A 447 20.39 -3.81 11.40
N LYS A 448 20.39 -3.72 10.06
CA LYS A 448 20.83 -2.52 9.33
C LYS A 448 19.91 -1.33 9.61
N CYS A 449 18.59 -1.51 9.60
CA CYS A 449 17.64 -0.44 9.90
C CYS A 449 17.81 0.10 11.33
N LEU A 450 17.89 -0.80 12.32
CA LEU A 450 18.01 -0.40 13.72
C LEU A 450 19.32 0.33 13.99
N ARG A 451 20.45 -0.15 13.44
CA ARG A 451 21.74 0.52 13.58
C ARG A 451 21.80 1.87 12.86
N HIS A 452 21.18 1.99 11.69
CA HIS A 452 21.15 3.25 10.94
C HIS A 452 20.49 4.38 11.73
N ILE A 453 19.39 4.08 12.42
CA ILE A 453 18.67 5.03 13.29
C ILE A 453 19.58 5.67 14.35
N PHE A 454 20.54 4.90 14.87
CA PHE A 454 21.47 5.34 15.92
C PHE A 454 22.85 5.73 15.37
N SER A 455 22.95 6.02 14.07
CA SER A 455 24.20 6.48 13.47
C SER A 455 24.67 7.82 14.04
N HIS A 456 26.00 7.96 14.15
CA HIS A 456 26.64 9.18 14.67
C HIS A 456 27.21 10.06 13.56
N ASP A 457 27.29 11.36 13.83
CA ASP A 457 28.04 12.32 13.04
C ASP A 457 29.55 12.19 13.29
N GLU A 458 30.36 12.98 12.57
CA GLU A 458 31.83 12.99 12.72
C GLU A 458 32.29 13.42 14.13
N VAL A 459 31.43 14.09 14.89
CA VAL A 459 31.69 14.61 16.24
C VAL A 459 31.24 13.59 17.31
N GLY A 460 30.57 12.51 16.93
CA GLY A 460 30.05 11.48 17.84
C GLY A 460 28.65 11.76 18.41
N ASN A 461 27.90 12.72 17.86
CA ASN A 461 26.49 12.92 18.20
C ASN A 461 25.58 12.03 17.36
N LEU A 462 24.45 11.58 17.91
CA LEU A 462 23.42 10.90 17.13
C LEU A 462 22.88 11.84 16.02
N LYS A 463 22.76 11.32 14.79
CA LYS A 463 22.25 12.07 13.62
C LYS A 463 20.74 12.36 13.66
N MET A 464 20.04 11.91 14.69
CA MET A 464 18.60 12.12 14.85
C MET A 464 18.27 13.58 15.18
N CYS A 465 17.23 14.11 14.55
CA CYS A 465 16.67 15.42 14.85
C CYS A 465 15.30 15.25 15.47
N LEU A 466 15.09 15.85 16.64
CA LEU A 466 13.92 15.62 17.47
C LEU A 466 13.16 16.92 17.72
N ASP A 467 11.89 16.83 18.12
CA ASP A 467 11.05 17.98 18.51
C ASP A 467 11.06 19.08 17.44
N ALA A 468 10.72 18.69 16.21
CA ALA A 468 10.81 19.56 15.05
C ALA A 468 9.50 20.33 14.83
N THR A 469 9.61 21.59 14.43
CA THR A 469 8.50 22.44 14.02
C THR A 469 8.84 23.12 12.71
N ILE A 470 7.88 23.18 11.79
CA ILE A 470 8.02 23.86 10.51
C ILE A 470 7.01 24.99 10.47
N GLU A 471 7.50 26.22 10.32
CA GLU A 471 6.71 27.42 10.14
C GLU A 471 6.89 27.94 8.71
N ILE A 472 5.79 28.35 8.06
CA ILE A 472 5.83 28.91 6.71
C ILE A 472 5.39 30.36 6.75
N VAL A 473 6.22 31.23 6.18
CA VAL A 473 5.91 32.65 5.98
C VAL A 473 5.84 32.92 4.48
N THR A 474 4.77 33.57 4.04
CA THR A 474 4.52 33.89 2.62
C THR A 474 4.30 35.39 2.43
N THR A 475 4.55 35.87 1.21
CA THR A 475 3.98 37.16 0.78
C THR A 475 2.46 37.12 0.83
N LYS A 476 1.80 38.27 1.06
CA LYS A 476 0.35 38.36 1.28
C LYS A 476 -0.52 37.71 0.20
N ASP A 477 -0.02 37.75 -1.04
CA ASP A 477 -0.67 37.27 -2.25
C ASP A 477 -0.58 35.74 -2.42
N VAL A 478 0.10 35.04 -1.50
CA VAL A 478 0.20 33.58 -1.46
C VAL A 478 -0.40 33.07 -0.15
N LYS A 479 -1.42 32.22 -0.25
CA LYS A 479 -2.03 31.54 0.90
C LYS A 479 -1.59 30.09 0.99
N ILE A 480 -1.62 29.55 2.20
CA ILE A 480 -1.20 28.19 2.54
C ILE A 480 -2.44 27.33 2.77
N CYS A 481 -2.63 26.28 1.97
CA CYS A 481 -3.78 25.38 2.06
C CYS A 481 -3.56 24.24 3.05
N GLY A 482 -2.33 23.77 3.22
CA GLY A 482 -2.01 22.66 4.12
C GLY A 482 -0.80 21.85 3.68
N ALA A 483 -0.66 20.65 4.26
CA ALA A 483 0.47 19.77 4.02
C ALA A 483 0.07 18.29 3.95
N LEU A 484 0.80 17.50 3.15
CA LEU A 484 0.74 16.03 3.14
C LEU A 484 2.13 15.44 3.38
N GLY A 485 2.23 14.60 4.40
CA GLY A 485 3.46 13.95 4.84
C GLY A 485 3.42 13.66 6.35
N SER A 486 4.54 13.24 6.91
CA SER A 486 4.70 12.94 8.34
C SER A 486 4.74 14.21 9.20
N CYS A 487 3.61 14.91 9.35
CA CYS A 487 3.50 16.12 10.17
C CYS A 487 2.09 16.28 10.73
N VAL A 488 1.96 17.11 11.78
CA VAL A 488 0.65 17.42 12.39
C VAL A 488 0.45 18.93 12.45
N SER A 489 -0.77 19.37 12.09
CA SER A 489 -1.16 20.78 12.17
C SER A 489 -1.22 21.28 13.62
N LEU A 490 -0.57 22.42 13.89
CA LEU A 490 -0.71 23.13 15.17
C LEU A 490 -1.92 24.08 15.21
N GLN A 491 -2.76 24.08 14.18
CA GLN A 491 -4.00 24.86 14.12
C GLN A 491 -3.80 26.36 14.39
N LYS A 492 -2.63 26.90 13.99
CA LYS A 492 -2.29 28.32 14.14
C LYS A 492 -2.69 29.07 12.88
N LYS A 493 -3.67 29.97 12.98
CA LYS A 493 -4.15 30.76 11.83
C LYS A 493 -3.60 32.18 11.83
N ASN A 494 -3.34 32.70 10.63
CA ASN A 494 -3.01 34.11 10.36
C ASN A 494 -3.53 34.48 8.95
N GLY A 495 -3.25 35.69 8.49
CA GLY A 495 -3.70 36.16 7.17
C GLY A 495 -3.10 35.42 5.96
N SER A 496 -2.13 34.53 6.15
CA SER A 496 -1.53 33.69 5.10
C SER A 496 -2.18 32.32 4.99
N VAL A 497 -3.05 31.91 5.92
CA VAL A 497 -3.73 30.60 5.86
C VAL A 497 -4.96 30.69 4.96
N SER A 498 -5.13 29.73 4.05
CA SER A 498 -6.26 29.61 3.13
C SER A 498 -7.46 28.95 3.81
N ASP A 499 -8.67 29.32 3.38
CA ASP A 499 -9.92 28.66 3.80
C ASP A 499 -10.08 27.28 3.15
N LYS A 500 -9.46 27.08 1.97
CA LYS A 500 -9.36 25.77 1.32
C LYS A 500 -8.25 24.95 2.00
N GLU A 501 -8.64 23.83 2.60
CA GLU A 501 -7.74 22.93 3.31
C GLU A 501 -7.38 21.70 2.45
N ILE A 502 -6.10 21.29 2.49
CA ILE A 502 -5.59 20.06 1.87
C ILE A 502 -4.70 19.35 2.89
N GLY A 503 -5.02 18.10 3.21
CA GLY A 503 -4.30 17.33 4.24
C GLY A 503 -4.35 17.99 5.61
N GLU A 504 -3.19 18.12 6.27
CA GLU A 504 -3.01 18.85 7.53
C GLU A 504 -3.04 20.36 7.28
N GLY A 505 -4.26 20.90 7.09
CA GLY A 505 -4.55 22.30 6.80
C GLY A 505 -4.73 23.17 8.05
N ALA A 506 -5.46 24.27 7.85
CA ALA A 506 -5.87 25.18 8.92
C ALA A 506 -4.72 25.84 9.72
N THR A 507 -3.49 25.84 9.20
CA THR A 507 -2.32 26.31 9.93
C THR A 507 -1.25 26.89 9.00
N TYR A 508 -0.35 27.70 9.56
CA TYR A 508 0.94 28.04 8.95
C TYR A 508 2.13 27.35 9.66
N MET A 509 1.84 26.48 10.63
CA MET A 509 2.84 25.81 11.47
C MET A 509 2.48 24.35 11.74
N TRP A 510 3.45 23.47 11.54
CA TRP A 510 3.36 22.02 11.75
C TRP A 510 4.40 21.53 12.75
N LYS A 511 4.13 20.37 13.35
CA LYS A 511 4.99 19.71 14.32
C LYS A 511 5.29 18.27 13.93
N LEU A 512 6.48 17.81 14.28
CA LEU A 512 6.98 16.45 14.08
C LEU A 512 7.75 16.00 15.34
N GLY A 513 7.59 14.74 15.74
CA GLY A 513 8.36 14.16 16.85
C GLY A 513 9.83 13.93 16.48
N THR A 514 10.07 13.46 15.26
CA THR A 514 11.41 13.26 14.69
C THR A 514 11.45 13.68 13.22
N LEU A 515 12.64 14.09 12.77
CA LEU A 515 12.90 14.54 11.41
C LEU A 515 14.23 13.95 10.93
N THR A 516 14.28 13.45 9.69
CA THR A 516 15.52 13.00 9.04
C THR A 516 15.83 13.83 7.81
N ASP A 517 17.07 13.78 7.34
CA ASP A 517 17.56 14.42 6.11
C ASP A 517 16.83 13.95 4.83
N LYS A 518 16.23 12.75 4.86
CA LYS A 518 15.43 12.19 3.77
C LYS A 518 13.93 12.56 3.82
N MET A 519 13.41 13.05 4.95
CA MET A 519 11.98 13.29 5.10
C MET A 519 11.53 14.49 4.27
N CYS A 520 10.54 14.27 3.41
CA CYS A 520 9.99 15.28 2.52
C CYS A 520 8.48 15.48 2.74
N ILE A 521 8.04 16.72 2.85
CA ILE A 521 6.64 17.10 3.08
C ILE A 521 6.15 17.93 1.88
N ALA A 522 4.95 17.62 1.39
CA ALA A 522 4.31 18.35 0.31
C ALA A 522 3.43 19.46 0.90
N PHE A 523 3.78 20.72 0.66
CA PHE A 523 2.99 21.88 1.07
C PHE A 523 2.18 22.42 -0.10
N PHE A 524 0.93 22.80 0.17
CA PHE A 524 -0.03 23.24 -0.85
C PHE A 524 -0.35 24.72 -0.66
N PHE A 525 -0.46 25.42 -1.78
CA PHE A 525 -0.65 26.87 -1.81
C PHE A 525 -1.78 27.27 -2.76
N GLU A 526 -2.28 28.48 -2.57
CA GLU A 526 -3.17 29.15 -3.51
C GLU A 526 -2.79 30.63 -3.67
N VAL A 527 -3.21 31.21 -4.79
CA VAL A 527 -3.05 32.65 -5.05
C VAL A 527 -4.17 33.40 -4.31
N GLY A 528 -3.80 34.42 -3.54
CA GLY A 528 -4.72 35.24 -2.76
C GLY A 528 -5.55 36.21 -3.61
N ASP A 529 -6.70 36.62 -3.07
CA ASP A 529 -7.65 37.52 -3.75
C ASP A 529 -7.30 39.02 -3.60
N GLU A 530 -6.47 39.37 -2.61
CA GLU A 530 -6.19 40.75 -2.22
C GLU A 530 -4.85 41.23 -2.76
N GLN A 531 -4.90 42.25 -3.64
CA GLN A 531 -3.81 42.87 -4.42
C GLN A 531 -3.53 42.17 -5.76
N LYS A 532 -3.68 42.92 -6.86
CA LYS A 532 -3.31 42.46 -8.21
C LYS A 532 -1.79 42.30 -8.25
N ALA A 533 -1.30 41.11 -7.91
CA ALA A 533 0.07 40.71 -8.16
C ALA A 533 0.46 41.16 -9.58
N GLN A 534 1.54 41.93 -9.68
CA GLN A 534 1.95 42.47 -10.97
C GLN A 534 2.79 41.42 -11.70
N PRO A 535 2.58 41.20 -13.01
CA PRO A 535 3.47 40.34 -13.78
C PRO A 535 4.93 40.77 -13.60
N SER A 536 5.85 39.81 -13.51
CA SER A 536 7.28 40.01 -13.22
C SER A 536 7.64 40.47 -11.81
N SER A 537 6.69 40.80 -10.93
CA SER A 537 7.00 41.04 -9.52
C SER A 537 7.35 39.73 -8.82
N ALA A 538 8.24 39.78 -7.84
CA ALA A 538 8.63 38.59 -7.08
C ALA A 538 7.64 38.31 -5.94
N PHE A 539 7.38 37.04 -5.68
CA PHE A 539 6.80 36.56 -4.43
C PHE A 539 7.79 35.67 -3.69
N PHE A 540 7.58 35.53 -2.39
CA PHE A 540 8.53 34.85 -1.52
C PHE A 540 7.80 33.85 -0.62
N ILE A 541 8.44 32.72 -0.39
CA ILE A 541 8.03 31.70 0.57
C ILE A 541 9.26 31.34 1.42
N GLN A 542 9.11 31.37 2.74
CA GLN A 542 10.17 31.02 3.68
C GLN A 542 9.71 29.87 4.58
N PHE A 543 10.49 28.79 4.58
CA PHE A 543 10.34 27.68 5.51
C PHE A 543 11.31 27.87 6.67
N ILE A 544 10.79 27.82 7.89
CA ILE A 544 11.55 27.98 9.14
C ILE A 544 11.38 26.69 9.94
N THR A 545 12.41 25.85 9.97
CA THR A 545 12.40 24.57 10.67
C THR A 545 13.21 24.67 11.96
N ASN A 546 12.55 24.65 13.12
CA ASN A 546 13.25 24.53 14.41
C ASN A 546 13.31 23.06 14.81
N TYR A 547 14.43 22.60 15.34
CA TYR A 547 14.58 21.21 15.79
C TYR A 547 15.69 21.10 16.85
N ARG A 548 15.72 19.97 17.56
CA ARG A 548 16.76 19.62 18.54
C ARG A 548 17.75 18.63 17.93
N TYR A 549 19.03 18.84 18.20
CA TYR A 549 20.13 18.04 17.68
C TYR A 549 21.21 17.77 18.73
N GLY A 550 21.89 16.62 18.62
CA GLY A 550 22.99 16.22 19.50
C GLY A 550 22.56 16.21 20.97
N SER A 551 23.24 16.99 21.82
CA SER A 551 22.90 17.16 23.24
C SER A 551 21.65 18.02 23.49
N MET A 552 20.60 17.86 22.66
CA MET A 552 19.36 18.64 22.68
C MET A 552 19.55 20.15 22.48
N GLY A 553 20.60 20.53 21.75
CA GLY A 553 20.81 21.91 21.31
C GLY A 553 19.77 22.29 20.25
N ILE A 554 19.26 23.52 20.31
CA ILE A 554 18.24 23.99 19.36
C ILE A 554 18.93 24.52 18.11
N ARG A 555 18.55 23.97 16.96
CA ARG A 555 18.93 24.48 15.65
C ARG A 555 17.71 25.04 14.95
N LYS A 556 17.92 26.01 14.07
CA LYS A 556 16.88 26.58 13.22
C LYS A 556 17.38 26.64 11.79
N ARG A 557 16.76 25.89 10.89
CA ARG A 557 17.04 25.95 9.46
C ARG A 557 16.05 26.88 8.77
N VAL A 558 16.54 27.75 7.91
CA VAL A 558 15.74 28.72 7.16
C VAL A 558 16.01 28.55 5.68
N ILE A 559 14.97 28.25 4.92
CA ILE A 559 15.00 28.15 3.45
C ILE A 559 14.12 29.27 2.91
N THR A 560 14.69 30.17 2.11
CA THR A 560 13.93 31.26 1.47
C THR A 560 13.96 31.12 -0.04
N ALA A 561 12.79 30.90 -0.63
CA ALA A 561 12.63 30.79 -2.07
C ALA A 561 11.93 32.03 -2.63
N ALA A 562 12.38 32.45 -3.82
CA ALA A 562 11.79 33.54 -4.58
C ALA A 562 11.44 33.05 -5.98
N ARG A 563 10.23 33.40 -6.45
CA ARG A 563 9.79 33.19 -7.83
C ARG A 563 9.09 34.45 -8.32
N ARG A 564 8.90 34.57 -9.63
CA ARG A 564 8.21 35.71 -10.24
C ARG A 564 6.80 35.32 -10.62
N TRP A 565 5.89 36.27 -10.47
CA TRP A 565 4.56 36.13 -11.02
C TRP A 565 4.60 36.18 -12.53
N VAL A 566 3.84 35.29 -13.15
CA VAL A 566 3.72 35.19 -14.59
C VAL A 566 2.37 35.77 -15.03
N GLY A 567 2.38 36.52 -16.13
CA GLY A 567 1.16 37.07 -16.71
C GLY A 567 0.20 35.95 -17.15
N ASN A 568 -1.09 36.27 -17.19
CA ASN A 568 -2.10 35.28 -17.56
C ASN A 568 -1.88 34.75 -18.98
N HIS A 569 -2.15 33.45 -19.18
CA HIS A 569 -1.99 32.72 -20.45
C HIS A 569 -0.56 32.72 -21.02
N SER A 570 0.46 32.98 -20.18
CA SER A 570 1.85 32.94 -20.63
C SER A 570 2.31 31.50 -20.87
N PRO A 571 3.06 31.23 -21.96
CA PRO A 571 3.69 29.93 -22.19
C PRO A 571 4.71 29.57 -21.10
N GLU A 572 5.21 30.55 -20.34
CA GLU A 572 6.11 30.33 -19.20
C GLU A 572 5.47 29.49 -18.09
N ILE A 573 4.13 29.47 -17.98
CA ILE A 573 3.41 28.64 -17.01
C ILE A 573 3.62 27.16 -17.36
N ALA A 574 3.35 26.80 -18.62
CA ALA A 574 3.54 25.43 -19.10
C ALA A 574 5.01 25.03 -19.06
N ALA A 575 5.94 25.93 -19.42
CA ALA A 575 7.38 25.68 -19.34
C ALA A 575 7.89 25.51 -17.89
N GLY A 576 7.19 26.08 -16.91
CA GLY A 576 7.51 25.96 -15.49
C GLY A 576 6.96 24.69 -14.83
N PHE A 577 6.26 23.81 -15.55
CA PHE A 577 5.75 22.55 -15.01
C PHE A 577 6.87 21.54 -14.77
N ASP A 578 6.94 21.02 -13.54
CA ASP A 578 7.82 19.93 -13.16
C ASP A 578 6.99 18.64 -13.06
N GLN A 579 7.02 17.84 -14.13
CA GLN A 579 6.23 16.61 -14.23
C GLN A 579 6.57 15.57 -13.15
N GLU A 580 7.81 15.55 -12.65
CA GLU A 580 8.28 14.61 -11.62
C GLU A 580 7.73 14.99 -10.24
N ALA A 581 7.85 16.26 -9.87
CA ALA A 581 7.30 16.80 -8.64
C ALA A 581 5.76 16.73 -8.66
N ALA A 582 5.15 17.06 -9.79
CA ALA A 582 3.70 16.95 -9.99
C ALA A 582 3.20 15.50 -9.84
N ALA A 583 3.90 14.52 -10.41
CA ALA A 583 3.55 13.10 -10.25
C ALA A 583 3.64 12.65 -8.79
N SER A 584 4.70 13.06 -8.08
CA SER A 584 4.88 12.76 -6.66
C SER A 584 3.77 13.38 -5.79
N VAL A 585 3.40 14.63 -6.06
CA VAL A 585 2.29 15.33 -5.39
C VAL A 585 0.95 14.66 -5.67
N MET A 586 0.69 14.27 -6.93
CA MET A 586 -0.53 13.56 -7.31
C MET A 586 -0.60 12.18 -6.66
N ALA A 587 0.53 11.49 -6.49
CA ALA A 587 0.60 10.24 -5.76
C ALA A 587 0.20 10.42 -4.28
N ARG A 588 0.71 11.46 -3.61
CA ARG A 588 0.31 11.80 -2.23
C ARG A 588 -1.17 12.14 -2.09
N LEU A 589 -1.70 12.95 -3.01
CA LEU A 589 -3.15 13.26 -3.06
C LEU A 589 -4.00 12.01 -3.32
N ALA A 590 -3.52 11.09 -4.15
CA ALA A 590 -4.22 9.85 -4.46
C ALA A 590 -4.30 8.93 -3.24
N ILE A 591 -3.21 8.77 -2.47
CA ILE A 591 -3.22 7.93 -1.27
C ILE A 591 -4.04 8.54 -0.13
N ASP A 592 -4.01 9.86 0.04
CA ASP A 592 -4.86 10.60 0.98
C ASP A 592 -6.34 10.35 0.67
N ARG A 593 -6.70 10.45 -0.62
CA ARG A 593 -8.06 10.12 -1.08
C ARG A 593 -8.39 8.63 -0.90
N ALA A 594 -7.44 7.74 -1.09
CA ALA A 594 -7.60 6.30 -0.94
C ALA A 594 -7.78 5.84 0.52
N GLU A 595 -7.69 6.75 1.50
CA GLU A 595 -8.04 6.45 2.91
C GLU A 595 -9.56 6.46 3.13
N SER A 596 -10.29 7.27 2.35
CA SER A 596 -11.74 7.46 2.50
C SER A 596 -12.56 6.99 1.29
N ASN A 597 -11.90 6.63 0.18
CA ASN A 597 -12.55 6.22 -1.07
C ASN A 597 -12.03 4.86 -1.55
N PHE A 598 -12.89 4.13 -2.26
CA PHE A 598 -12.48 2.89 -2.94
C PHE A 598 -11.49 3.18 -4.08
N SER A 599 -10.62 2.22 -4.36
CA SER A 599 -9.56 2.31 -5.37
C SER A 599 -10.08 2.79 -6.73
N GLN A 600 -11.20 2.24 -7.20
CA GLN A 600 -11.82 2.61 -8.49
C GLN A 600 -12.19 4.10 -8.58
N ASP A 601 -12.65 4.71 -7.47
CA ASP A 601 -13.02 6.12 -7.47
C ASP A 601 -11.79 7.04 -7.46
N VAL A 602 -10.71 6.60 -6.82
CA VAL A 602 -9.41 7.30 -6.86
C VAL A 602 -8.84 7.23 -8.28
N VAL A 603 -8.87 6.07 -8.93
CA VAL A 603 -8.45 5.89 -10.32
C VAL A 603 -9.28 6.77 -11.26
N ARG A 604 -10.62 6.78 -11.14
CA ARG A 604 -11.49 7.68 -11.92
C ARG A 604 -11.15 9.15 -11.69
N TRP A 605 -10.79 9.53 -10.46
CA TRP A 605 -10.39 10.89 -10.15
C TRP A 605 -9.05 11.26 -10.82
N LEU A 606 -8.06 10.36 -10.80
CA LEU A 606 -6.79 10.51 -11.51
C LEU A 606 -7.01 10.64 -13.02
N ASP A 607 -7.78 9.72 -13.61
CA ASP A 607 -8.06 9.70 -15.05
C ASP A 607 -8.75 11.02 -15.48
N LYS A 608 -9.74 11.51 -14.73
CA LYS A 608 -10.39 12.82 -14.99
C LYS A 608 -9.44 14.00 -14.88
N ARG A 609 -8.52 13.99 -13.91
CA ARG A 609 -7.50 15.04 -13.78
C ARG A 609 -6.53 15.00 -14.97
N LEU A 610 -6.10 13.80 -15.37
CA LEU A 610 -5.19 13.63 -16.49
C LEU A 610 -5.82 14.05 -17.83
N ILE A 611 -7.08 13.68 -18.09
CA ILE A 611 -7.80 14.11 -19.30
C ILE A 611 -7.85 15.64 -19.35
N ARG A 612 -8.29 16.30 -18.28
CA ARG A 612 -8.34 17.78 -18.23
C ARG A 612 -6.98 18.44 -18.40
N PHE A 613 -5.93 17.82 -17.85
CA PHE A 613 -4.55 18.28 -18.03
C PHE A 613 -4.13 18.15 -19.51
N ALA A 614 -4.36 17.00 -20.13
CA ALA A 614 -4.06 16.75 -21.53
C ALA A 614 -4.84 17.67 -22.47
N SER A 615 -6.15 17.88 -22.24
CA SER A 615 -6.97 18.81 -23.01
C SER A 615 -6.50 20.26 -22.87
N LYS A 616 -5.96 20.65 -21.71
CA LYS A 616 -5.54 22.04 -21.47
C LYS A 616 -4.15 22.35 -22.02
N PHE A 617 -3.20 21.42 -21.89
CA PHE A 617 -1.79 21.65 -22.21
C PHE A 617 -1.29 20.89 -23.45
N GLY A 618 -2.13 20.05 -24.05
CA GLY A 618 -1.83 19.38 -25.31
C GLY A 618 -2.10 20.27 -26.52
N ASP A 619 -1.27 20.12 -27.54
CA ASP A 619 -1.50 20.68 -28.87
C ASP A 619 -2.23 19.65 -29.72
N TYR A 620 -3.40 20.01 -30.27
CA TYR A 620 -4.21 19.12 -31.10
C TYR A 620 -5.21 19.88 -31.98
N ILE A 621 -5.70 19.16 -32.99
CA ILE A 621 -6.87 19.53 -33.77
C ILE A 621 -8.09 18.86 -33.11
N PRO A 622 -9.16 19.61 -32.78
CA PRO A 622 -10.36 19.03 -32.15
C PRO A 622 -10.92 17.86 -32.95
N GLU A 623 -11.38 16.82 -32.24
CA GLU A 623 -11.91 15.57 -32.81
C GLU A 623 -10.90 14.72 -33.63
N ASP A 624 -9.62 15.09 -33.70
CA ASP A 624 -8.56 14.29 -34.34
C ASP A 624 -7.51 13.82 -33.33
N PRO A 625 -7.63 12.58 -32.79
CA PRO A 625 -6.69 12.05 -31.80
C PRO A 625 -5.26 11.93 -32.32
N SER A 626 -5.07 11.73 -33.64
CA SER A 626 -3.75 11.50 -34.24
C SER A 626 -2.85 12.75 -34.21
N SER A 627 -3.49 13.92 -34.15
CA SER A 627 -2.84 15.22 -34.08
C SER A 627 -2.26 15.55 -32.70
N PHE A 628 -2.66 14.83 -31.64
CA PHE A 628 -2.32 15.18 -30.27
C PHE A 628 -0.83 15.07 -29.97
N ARG A 629 -0.27 16.13 -29.38
CA ARG A 629 1.12 16.21 -28.93
C ARG A 629 1.21 16.91 -27.57
N LEU A 630 2.16 16.49 -26.75
CA LEU A 630 2.55 17.16 -25.50
C LEU A 630 4.00 17.62 -25.62
N ALA A 631 4.30 18.78 -25.02
CA ALA A 631 5.68 19.26 -24.87
C ALA A 631 6.50 18.28 -24.02
N THR A 632 7.83 18.27 -24.22
CA THR A 632 8.76 17.32 -23.59
C THR A 632 8.75 17.37 -22.06
N ASN A 633 8.50 18.55 -21.48
CA ASN A 633 8.40 18.74 -20.04
C ASN A 633 7.06 18.28 -19.44
N LEU A 634 6.09 17.89 -20.29
CA LEU A 634 4.77 17.39 -19.90
C LEU A 634 4.56 15.91 -20.29
N SER A 635 5.36 15.38 -21.22
CA SER A 635 5.08 14.12 -21.92
C SER A 635 5.23 12.86 -21.06
N LEU A 636 6.01 12.90 -19.97
CA LEU A 636 6.15 11.77 -19.04
C LEU A 636 5.02 11.75 -18.00
N PHE A 637 4.34 12.87 -17.78
CA PHE A 637 3.27 12.95 -16.78
C PHE A 637 2.15 11.90 -17.00
N PRO A 638 1.60 11.70 -18.21
CA PRO A 638 0.64 10.61 -18.47
C PRO A 638 1.18 9.22 -18.13
N GLN A 639 2.46 8.96 -18.40
CA GLN A 639 3.12 7.69 -18.08
C GLN A 639 3.22 7.49 -16.57
N PHE A 640 3.58 8.52 -15.80
CA PHE A 640 3.57 8.41 -14.33
C PHE A 640 2.18 8.12 -13.78
N ILE A 641 1.13 8.76 -14.32
CA ILE A 641 -0.25 8.49 -13.90
C ILE A 641 -0.69 7.06 -14.27
N TYR A 642 -0.25 6.54 -15.43
CA TYR A 642 -0.47 5.15 -15.83
C TYR A 642 0.13 4.14 -14.83
N TYR A 643 1.36 4.36 -14.37
CA TYR A 643 1.96 3.47 -13.38
C TYR A 643 1.37 3.69 -11.97
N LEU A 644 1.05 4.92 -11.59
CA LEU A 644 0.42 5.24 -10.31
C LEU A 644 -0.93 4.53 -10.13
N ARG A 645 -1.81 4.58 -11.14
CA ARG A 645 -3.17 4.00 -11.05
C ARG A 645 -3.18 2.47 -10.88
N ARG A 646 -2.14 1.77 -11.34
CA ARG A 646 -1.96 0.31 -11.21
C ARG A 646 -0.96 -0.09 -10.13
N SER A 647 -0.44 0.88 -9.39
CA SER A 647 0.50 0.62 -8.30
C SER A 647 -0.24 0.09 -7.06
N GLN A 648 0.50 -0.64 -6.23
CA GLN A 648 0.05 -1.13 -4.92
C GLN A 648 -0.38 -0.02 -3.93
N PHE A 649 -0.16 1.25 -4.26
CA PHE A 649 -0.66 2.37 -3.46
C PHE A 649 -2.17 2.56 -3.61
N ILE A 650 -2.70 2.26 -4.80
CA ILE A 650 -4.11 2.48 -5.18
C ILE A 650 -4.80 1.15 -5.45
N ASP A 651 -4.25 0.34 -6.34
CA ASP A 651 -4.75 -1.01 -6.59
C ASP A 651 -4.11 -1.98 -5.60
N VAL A 652 -4.84 -2.20 -4.52
CA VAL A 652 -4.43 -2.98 -3.34
C VAL A 652 -4.77 -4.46 -3.47
N PHE A 653 -5.14 -4.92 -4.66
CA PHE A 653 -5.33 -6.34 -4.92
C PHE A 653 -4.01 -7.11 -4.70
N ASN A 654 -4.09 -8.26 -4.02
CA ASN A 654 -2.93 -9.07 -3.65
C ASN A 654 -1.92 -8.39 -2.70
N CYS A 655 -2.34 -7.32 -2.00
CA CYS A 655 -1.59 -6.72 -0.89
C CYS A 655 -2.39 -6.83 0.40
N THR A 656 -1.70 -7.08 1.50
CA THR A 656 -2.32 -7.03 2.84
C THR A 656 -2.56 -5.58 3.28
N PRO A 657 -3.53 -5.33 4.19
CA PRO A 657 -3.69 -4.03 4.83
C PRO A 657 -2.40 -3.47 5.44
N ASP A 658 -1.59 -4.33 6.07
CA ASP A 658 -0.32 -3.92 6.71
C ASP A 658 0.74 -3.49 5.69
N GLU A 659 0.92 -4.24 4.61
CA GLU A 659 1.83 -3.86 3.51
C GLU A 659 1.38 -2.55 2.86
N THR A 660 0.08 -2.42 2.59
CA THR A 660 -0.49 -1.19 2.02
C THR A 660 -0.20 0.02 2.90
N ALA A 661 -0.36 -0.13 4.21
CA ALA A 661 -0.08 0.93 5.17
C ALA A 661 1.42 1.30 5.21
N PHE A 662 2.30 0.31 5.17
CA PHE A 662 3.74 0.52 5.08
C PHE A 662 4.15 1.26 3.79
N PHE A 663 3.64 0.83 2.63
CA PHE A 663 3.92 1.47 1.36
C PHE A 663 3.45 2.93 1.33
N ARG A 664 2.22 3.21 1.76
CA ARG A 664 1.66 4.57 1.79
C ARG A 664 2.43 5.49 2.73
N LEU A 665 2.80 4.99 3.91
CA LEU A 665 3.62 5.75 4.87
C LEU A 665 4.97 6.15 4.25
N LEU A 666 5.66 5.23 3.58
CA LEU A 666 6.95 5.53 2.96
C LEU A 666 6.83 6.49 1.78
N LEU A 667 5.76 6.40 0.97
CA LEU A 667 5.50 7.35 -0.10
C LEU A 667 5.29 8.79 0.43
N ASN A 668 4.63 8.93 1.57
CA ASN A 668 4.45 10.22 2.25
C ASN A 668 5.72 10.76 2.91
N ARG A 669 6.73 9.91 3.11
CA ARG A 669 7.99 10.25 3.77
C ARG A 669 9.10 10.62 2.79
N GLU A 670 9.18 9.97 1.64
CA GLU A 670 10.30 10.12 0.70
C GLU A 670 10.19 11.34 -0.24
N GLY A 671 11.33 11.81 -0.74
CA GLY A 671 11.43 12.91 -1.71
C GLY A 671 11.08 12.51 -3.15
N VAL A 672 11.08 13.47 -4.07
CA VAL A 672 10.56 13.33 -5.45
C VAL A 672 11.16 12.13 -6.18
N VAL A 673 12.50 12.04 -6.27
CA VAL A 673 13.17 10.97 -7.02
C VAL A 673 12.79 9.58 -6.50
N ARG A 674 12.73 9.41 -5.18
CA ARG A 674 12.41 8.12 -4.56
C ARG A 674 10.92 7.79 -4.64
N SER A 675 10.04 8.79 -4.53
CA SER A 675 8.61 8.64 -4.82
C SER A 675 8.36 8.23 -6.26
N LEU A 676 9.15 8.71 -7.23
CA LEU A 676 9.04 8.27 -8.61
C LEU A 676 9.47 6.82 -8.80
N ILE A 677 10.59 6.38 -8.21
CA ILE A 677 11.01 4.96 -8.27
C ILE A 677 9.92 4.04 -7.70
N MET A 678 9.23 4.48 -6.64
CA MET A 678 8.08 3.78 -6.07
C MET A 678 6.89 3.67 -7.03
N VAL A 679 6.59 4.76 -7.75
CA VAL A 679 5.46 4.83 -8.70
C VAL A 679 5.78 4.09 -9.99
N GLN A 680 6.89 4.42 -10.62
CA GLN A 680 7.43 3.82 -11.82
C GLN A 680 8.84 3.26 -11.51
N PRO A 681 8.94 1.95 -11.23
CA PRO A 681 10.21 1.28 -11.02
C PRO A 681 11.21 1.47 -12.17
N THR A 682 12.49 1.39 -11.85
CA THR A 682 13.57 1.46 -12.84
C THR A 682 14.03 0.06 -13.25
N LEU A 683 14.50 -0.07 -14.49
CA LEU A 683 14.97 -1.32 -15.07
C LEU A 683 16.25 -1.07 -15.85
N PHE A 684 17.34 -1.73 -15.46
CA PHE A 684 18.62 -1.66 -16.15
C PHE A 684 18.95 -3.00 -16.79
N GLN A 685 19.46 -2.96 -18.02
CA GLN A 685 19.91 -4.13 -18.78
C GLN A 685 21.43 -4.22 -18.79
N TYR A 686 21.93 -5.42 -18.51
CA TYR A 686 23.34 -5.79 -18.57
C TYR A 686 23.49 -6.85 -19.66
N SER A 687 24.46 -6.64 -20.54
CA SER A 687 24.76 -7.52 -21.66
C SER A 687 26.27 -7.50 -21.93
N PHE A 688 26.74 -8.34 -22.86
CA PHE A 688 28.14 -8.29 -23.30
C PHE A 688 28.45 -7.06 -24.17
N ASP A 689 27.44 -6.39 -24.70
CA ASP A 689 27.58 -5.37 -25.75
C ASP A 689 27.82 -3.96 -25.21
N GLY A 690 28.00 -3.79 -23.89
CA GLY A 690 28.29 -2.48 -23.33
C GLY A 690 28.04 -2.33 -21.81
N PRO A 691 28.16 -1.10 -21.29
CA PRO A 691 27.83 -0.79 -19.90
C PRO A 691 26.31 -0.97 -19.64
N PRO A 692 25.87 -0.96 -18.37
CA PRO A 692 24.46 -1.08 -18.03
C PRO A 692 23.64 0.07 -18.65
N VAL A 693 22.51 -0.26 -19.27
CA VAL A 693 21.64 0.72 -19.96
C VAL A 693 20.24 0.70 -19.35
N PRO A 694 19.62 1.85 -19.05
CA PRO A 694 18.21 1.89 -18.65
C PRO A 694 17.31 1.47 -19.81
N VAL A 695 16.37 0.57 -19.55
CA VAL A 695 15.41 0.04 -20.53
C VAL A 695 13.97 0.31 -20.10
N LEU A 696 13.03 0.19 -21.03
CA LEU A 696 11.61 0.40 -20.74
C LEU A 696 11.13 -0.64 -19.73
N LEU A 697 10.27 -0.23 -18.81
CA LEU A 697 9.59 -1.12 -17.86
C LEU A 697 8.46 -1.88 -18.57
N ASP A 698 8.85 -2.78 -19.46
CA ASP A 698 8.00 -3.47 -20.44
C ASP A 698 8.46 -4.92 -20.62
N ILE A 699 7.52 -5.81 -20.98
CA ILE A 699 7.83 -7.21 -21.26
C ILE A 699 8.82 -7.38 -22.42
N CYS A 700 8.85 -6.45 -23.38
CA CYS A 700 9.80 -6.48 -24.49
C CYS A 700 11.27 -6.39 -24.03
N SER A 701 11.53 -5.88 -22.83
CA SER A 701 12.88 -5.79 -22.27
C SER A 701 13.39 -7.13 -21.70
N VAL A 702 12.52 -8.14 -21.55
CA VAL A 702 12.91 -9.46 -21.05
C VAL A 702 13.44 -10.30 -22.22
N SER A 703 14.74 -10.61 -22.19
CA SER A 703 15.41 -11.42 -23.21
C SER A 703 16.26 -12.55 -22.60
N PRO A 704 16.46 -13.69 -23.30
CA PRO A 704 17.21 -14.83 -22.78
C PRO A 704 18.69 -14.57 -22.44
N ASP A 705 19.31 -13.61 -23.11
CA ASP A 705 20.75 -13.34 -23.15
C ASP A 705 21.18 -12.11 -22.34
N VAL A 706 20.28 -11.50 -21.58
CA VAL A 706 20.55 -10.31 -20.77
C VAL A 706 20.30 -10.57 -19.29
N ILE A 707 20.88 -9.73 -18.43
CA ILE A 707 20.54 -9.66 -17.01
C ILE A 707 19.83 -8.33 -16.78
N LEU A 708 18.73 -8.37 -16.03
CA LEU A 708 17.98 -7.17 -15.67
C LEU A 708 18.14 -6.88 -14.17
N LEU A 709 18.46 -5.63 -13.84
CA LEU A 709 18.39 -5.09 -12.48
C LEU A 709 17.14 -4.23 -12.38
N PHE A 710 16.14 -4.73 -11.67
CA PHE A 710 14.88 -4.06 -11.42
C PHE A 710 14.86 -3.46 -10.03
N ASP A 711 14.44 -2.21 -9.94
CA ASP A 711 14.38 -1.47 -8.70
C ASP A 711 13.03 -0.77 -8.54
N SER A 712 12.26 -1.23 -7.55
CA SER A 712 10.93 -0.72 -7.20
C SER A 712 10.89 0.05 -5.89
N TYR A 713 12.04 0.53 -5.42
CA TYR A 713 12.25 1.05 -4.06
C TYR A 713 12.19 -0.04 -2.97
N PHE A 714 11.12 -0.84 -2.90
CA PHE A 714 10.89 -1.87 -1.88
C PHE A 714 11.58 -3.20 -2.19
N TYR A 715 11.66 -3.54 -3.48
CA TYR A 715 12.34 -4.74 -3.98
C TYR A 715 13.43 -4.34 -4.97
N VAL A 716 14.60 -4.97 -4.82
CA VAL A 716 15.68 -4.97 -5.80
C VAL A 716 15.77 -6.38 -6.36
N VAL A 717 15.52 -6.55 -7.66
CA VAL A 717 15.45 -7.87 -8.31
C VAL A 717 16.54 -7.98 -9.37
N ILE A 718 17.41 -8.97 -9.23
CA ILE A 718 18.35 -9.38 -10.28
C ILE A 718 17.72 -10.55 -11.02
N HIS A 719 17.33 -10.31 -12.27
CA HIS A 719 16.68 -11.30 -13.13
C HIS A 719 17.64 -11.77 -14.22
N TYR A 720 17.99 -13.06 -14.18
CA TYR A 720 18.89 -13.69 -15.14
C TYR A 720 18.10 -14.29 -16.32
N GLY A 721 18.37 -13.85 -17.55
CA GLY A 721 17.83 -14.46 -18.76
C GLY A 721 18.16 -15.95 -18.86
N SER A 722 17.30 -16.72 -19.53
CA SER A 722 17.41 -18.20 -19.58
C SER A 722 18.75 -18.73 -20.11
N LYS A 723 19.37 -18.08 -21.11
CA LYS A 723 20.71 -18.44 -21.60
C LYS A 723 21.81 -18.11 -20.58
N ILE A 724 21.73 -16.93 -19.94
CA ILE A 724 22.65 -16.53 -18.87
C ILE A 724 22.58 -17.52 -17.70
N ALA A 725 21.37 -17.87 -17.28
CA ALA A 725 21.14 -18.85 -16.23
C ALA A 725 21.68 -20.23 -16.59
N GLN A 726 21.56 -20.66 -17.86
CA GLN A 726 22.12 -21.90 -18.36
C GLN A 726 23.66 -21.89 -18.30
N TRP A 727 24.32 -20.82 -18.76
CA TRP A 727 25.78 -20.69 -18.70
C TRP A 727 26.33 -20.69 -17.27
N ARG A 728 25.63 -20.03 -16.33
CA ARG A 728 25.97 -20.08 -14.90
C ARG A 728 25.82 -21.50 -14.33
N LYS A 729 24.78 -22.25 -14.72
CA LYS A 729 24.59 -23.65 -14.30
C LYS A 729 25.67 -24.59 -14.86
N LEU A 730 26.17 -24.30 -16.07
CA LEU A 730 27.29 -25.03 -16.68
C LEU A 730 28.66 -24.66 -16.07
N GLY A 731 28.72 -23.65 -15.19
CA GLY A 731 29.92 -23.26 -14.46
C GLY A 731 30.92 -22.44 -15.29
N TYR A 732 30.48 -21.80 -16.37
CA TYR A 732 31.35 -20.95 -17.19
C TYR A 732 31.91 -19.73 -16.43
N ASP A 733 31.23 -19.28 -15.38
CA ASP A 733 31.70 -18.23 -14.48
C ASP A 733 32.96 -18.61 -13.70
N LYS A 734 33.23 -19.92 -13.55
CA LYS A 734 34.40 -20.45 -12.82
C LYS A 734 35.60 -20.72 -13.73
N ASP A 735 35.39 -20.73 -15.04
CA ASP A 735 36.45 -20.96 -16.01
C ASP A 735 37.24 -19.66 -16.25
N PRO A 736 38.56 -19.64 -15.99
CA PRO A 736 39.39 -18.45 -16.24
C PRO A 736 39.34 -17.94 -17.70
N SER A 737 39.00 -18.79 -18.67
CA SER A 737 38.85 -18.40 -20.07
C SER A 737 37.60 -17.54 -20.34
N HIS A 738 36.63 -17.55 -19.43
CA HIS A 738 35.34 -16.84 -19.55
C HIS A 738 35.22 -15.71 -18.50
N ASP A 739 36.31 -15.01 -18.21
CA ASP A 739 36.36 -13.89 -17.24
C ASP A 739 35.33 -12.77 -17.53
N SER A 740 34.99 -12.55 -18.81
CA SER A 740 33.94 -11.60 -19.20
C SER A 740 32.56 -11.99 -18.68
N PHE A 741 32.22 -13.27 -18.67
CA PHE A 741 30.94 -13.77 -18.16
C PHE A 741 30.86 -13.62 -16.63
N ARG A 742 31.97 -13.90 -15.93
CA ARG A 742 32.06 -13.64 -14.49
C ARG A 742 31.85 -12.16 -14.15
N LYS A 743 32.51 -11.25 -14.88
CA LYS A 743 32.30 -9.80 -14.73
C LYS A 743 30.86 -9.36 -15.02
N LEU A 744 30.22 -9.96 -16.02
CA LEU A 744 28.81 -9.70 -16.34
C LEU A 744 27.87 -10.10 -15.19
N LEU A 745 28.16 -11.20 -14.49
CA LEU A 745 27.39 -11.62 -13.30
C LEU A 745 27.67 -10.73 -12.08
N GLU A 746 28.91 -10.30 -11.87
CA GLU A 746 29.32 -9.48 -10.73
C GLU A 746 28.76 -8.04 -10.78
N ALA A 747 28.70 -7.43 -11.98
CA ALA A 747 28.27 -6.04 -12.14
C ALA A 747 26.87 -5.71 -11.55
N PRO A 748 25.78 -6.42 -11.89
CA PRO A 748 24.47 -6.13 -11.31
C PRO A 748 24.39 -6.46 -9.81
N GLU A 749 25.25 -7.34 -9.29
CA GLU A 749 25.31 -7.61 -7.84
C GLU A 749 25.91 -6.44 -7.08
N ILE A 750 26.98 -5.83 -7.59
CA ILE A 750 27.60 -4.63 -7.01
C ILE A 750 26.58 -3.47 -7.00
N ASP A 751 25.93 -3.23 -8.13
CA ASP A 751 24.96 -2.14 -8.25
C ASP A 751 23.73 -2.38 -7.35
N ALA A 752 23.27 -3.63 -7.24
CA ALA A 752 22.20 -4.00 -6.31
C ALA A 752 22.59 -3.79 -4.85
N GLU A 753 23.81 -4.20 -4.45
CA GLU A 753 24.33 -4.00 -3.10
C GLU A 753 24.44 -2.52 -2.73
N GLN A 754 24.88 -1.69 -3.69
CA GLN A 754 24.90 -0.23 -3.51
C GLN A 754 23.50 0.30 -3.22
N LEU A 755 22.50 -0.06 -4.04
CA LEU A 755 21.11 0.36 -3.84
C LEU A 755 20.54 -0.08 -2.48
N VAL A 756 20.86 -1.31 -2.07
CA VAL A 756 20.44 -1.88 -0.77
C VAL A 756 21.10 -1.13 0.40
N SER A 757 22.36 -0.71 0.25
CA SER A 757 23.10 -0.02 1.32
C SER A 757 22.69 1.45 1.54
N GLU A 758 22.21 2.13 0.50
CA GLU A 758 21.84 3.56 0.55
C GLU A 758 20.40 3.82 1.04
N ARG A 759 19.60 2.77 1.25
CA ARG A 759 18.16 2.86 1.53
C ARG A 759 17.78 2.35 2.89
N ILE A 760 16.89 3.12 3.52
CA ILE A 760 16.32 2.85 4.83
C ILE A 760 14.82 3.20 4.76
N PRO A 761 13.91 2.22 4.92
CA PRO A 761 14.17 0.80 5.19
C PRO A 761 14.94 0.07 4.09
N VAL A 762 15.68 -0.97 4.48
CA VAL A 762 16.49 -1.77 3.55
C VAL A 762 15.55 -2.58 2.63
N PRO A 763 15.72 -2.51 1.29
CA PRO A 763 14.85 -3.24 0.38
C PRO A 763 15.11 -4.76 0.40
N LYS A 764 14.11 -5.54 -0.02
CA LYS A 764 14.25 -6.99 -0.21
C LYS A 764 14.99 -7.27 -1.52
N LEU A 765 16.20 -7.83 -1.41
CA LEU A 765 16.99 -8.28 -2.55
C LEU A 765 16.52 -9.68 -3.00
N VAL A 766 16.15 -9.81 -4.27
CA VAL A 766 15.69 -11.06 -4.88
C VAL A 766 16.56 -11.39 -6.08
N LYS A 767 17.12 -12.60 -6.14
CA LYS A 767 17.86 -13.11 -7.30
C LYS A 767 17.02 -14.23 -7.93
N CYS A 768 16.72 -14.13 -9.23
CA CYS A 768 15.83 -15.09 -9.88
C CYS A 768 16.20 -15.36 -11.35
N ASP A 769 15.88 -16.56 -11.83
CA ASP A 769 16.04 -16.94 -13.24
C ASP A 769 14.74 -16.70 -14.01
N GLN A 770 14.84 -16.48 -15.32
CA GLN A 770 13.68 -16.47 -16.22
C GLN A 770 12.86 -17.75 -16.06
N HIS A 771 11.54 -17.61 -15.96
CA HIS A 771 10.56 -18.68 -15.68
C HIS A 771 10.59 -19.28 -14.26
N SER A 772 11.43 -18.77 -13.35
CA SER A 772 11.34 -19.15 -11.92
C SER A 772 10.15 -18.48 -11.23
N SER A 773 9.68 -19.05 -10.12
CA SER A 773 8.55 -18.49 -9.36
C SER A 773 8.82 -17.07 -8.83
N GLN A 774 10.08 -16.74 -8.52
CA GLN A 774 10.49 -15.43 -8.02
C GLN A 774 10.56 -14.36 -9.14
N ALA A 775 10.54 -14.75 -10.43
CA ALA A 775 10.47 -13.79 -11.53
C ALA A 775 9.17 -12.96 -11.52
N ARG A 776 8.13 -13.42 -10.82
CA ARG A 776 6.85 -12.70 -10.66
C ARG A 776 7.01 -11.31 -10.01
N PHE A 777 8.04 -11.10 -9.19
CA PHE A 777 8.33 -9.79 -8.59
C PHE A 777 8.66 -8.73 -9.65
N LEU A 778 9.24 -9.14 -10.78
CA LEU A 778 9.47 -8.31 -11.96
C LEU A 778 8.22 -8.27 -12.86
N LEU A 779 7.74 -9.44 -13.28
CA LEU A 779 6.70 -9.55 -14.32
C LEU A 779 5.39 -8.83 -13.96
N ALA A 780 4.99 -8.86 -12.68
CA ALA A 780 3.78 -8.18 -12.21
C ALA A 780 3.85 -6.64 -12.32
N ARG A 781 5.03 -6.06 -12.56
CA ARG A 781 5.26 -4.61 -12.65
C ARG A 781 5.55 -4.13 -14.06
N LEU A 782 5.76 -5.04 -15.02
CA LEU A 782 6.03 -4.68 -16.40
C LEU A 782 4.75 -4.19 -17.11
N ASN A 783 4.94 -3.34 -18.10
CA ASN A 783 3.89 -3.01 -19.06
C ASN A 783 3.56 -4.24 -19.93
N PRO A 784 2.27 -4.67 -19.99
CA PRO A 784 1.86 -5.82 -20.78
C PRO A 784 1.65 -5.44 -22.26
N SER A 785 2.73 -5.06 -22.95
CA SER A 785 2.66 -4.75 -24.39
C SER A 785 2.42 -5.99 -25.26
N VAL A 786 2.89 -7.16 -24.80
CA VAL A 786 2.68 -8.47 -25.42
C VAL A 786 1.89 -9.34 -24.44
N THR A 787 0.64 -9.65 -24.79
CA THR A 787 -0.28 -10.49 -23.99
C THR A 787 -0.71 -11.72 -24.76
N HIS A 788 -1.43 -12.62 -24.09
CA HIS A 788 -2.02 -13.82 -24.71
C HIS A 788 -3.00 -13.51 -25.86
N ASN A 789 -3.49 -12.27 -25.96
CA ASN A 789 -4.36 -11.81 -27.06
C ASN A 789 -3.59 -11.19 -28.23
N SER A 790 -2.30 -10.92 -28.07
CA SER A 790 -1.45 -10.40 -29.15
C SER A 790 -1.11 -11.49 -30.17
N THR A 791 -0.88 -11.11 -31.43
CA THR A 791 -0.43 -12.05 -32.45
C THR A 791 0.96 -12.56 -32.08
N TYR A 792 1.06 -13.84 -31.71
CA TYR A 792 2.30 -14.45 -31.22
C TYR A 792 3.45 -14.23 -32.21
N THR A 793 4.47 -13.49 -31.77
CA THR A 793 5.76 -13.41 -32.47
C THR A 793 6.71 -14.41 -31.81
N GLN A 794 7.37 -15.26 -32.62
CA GLN A 794 8.25 -16.29 -32.08
C GLN A 794 9.39 -15.67 -31.26
N GLY A 795 9.45 -16.01 -29.97
CA GLY A 795 10.56 -15.66 -29.08
C GLY A 795 10.29 -14.53 -28.07
N SER A 796 9.13 -13.86 -28.10
CA SER A 796 8.76 -12.86 -27.08
C SER A 796 8.12 -13.52 -25.86
N ASP A 797 8.55 -13.13 -24.65
CA ASP A 797 7.84 -13.48 -23.42
C ASP A 797 6.45 -12.82 -23.38
N ILE A 798 5.49 -13.50 -22.76
CA ILE A 798 4.07 -13.09 -22.72
C ILE A 798 3.64 -12.88 -21.28
N ILE A 799 2.94 -11.77 -21.01
CA ILE A 799 2.24 -11.56 -19.75
C ILE A 799 0.79 -12.02 -19.88
N PHE A 800 0.37 -12.93 -19.01
CA PHE A 800 -1.03 -13.35 -18.88
C PHE A 800 -1.80 -12.36 -18.02
N THR A 801 -2.32 -11.30 -18.63
CA THR A 801 -3.17 -10.30 -17.96
C THR A 801 -4.22 -9.73 -18.91
N GLU A 802 -5.31 -9.21 -18.34
CA GLU A 802 -6.33 -8.40 -19.02
C GLU A 802 -6.07 -6.89 -18.88
N GLU A 803 -4.99 -6.51 -18.19
CA GLU A 803 -4.63 -5.11 -18.01
C GLU A 803 -4.27 -4.41 -19.33
N LEU A 804 -4.65 -3.13 -19.42
CA LEU A 804 -4.36 -2.29 -20.58
C LEU A 804 -2.86 -1.96 -20.65
N SER A 805 -2.28 -2.07 -21.84
CA SER A 805 -0.92 -1.61 -22.09
C SER A 805 -0.86 -0.07 -22.06
N LEU A 806 0.33 0.47 -21.78
CA LEU A 806 0.60 1.91 -21.81
C LEU A 806 0.18 2.52 -23.16
N GLN A 807 0.43 1.82 -24.27
CA GLN A 807 0.07 2.29 -25.61
C GLN A 807 -1.45 2.52 -25.74
N VAL A 808 -2.25 1.51 -25.39
CA VAL A 808 -3.73 1.60 -25.43
C VAL A 808 -4.24 2.68 -24.48
N PHE A 809 -3.62 2.81 -23.31
CA PHE A 809 -3.94 3.88 -22.36
C PHE A 809 -3.71 5.28 -22.95
N ILE A 810 -2.57 5.50 -23.60
CA ILE A 810 -2.26 6.80 -24.23
C ILE A 810 -3.19 7.08 -25.41
N GLU A 811 -3.51 6.09 -26.24
CA GLU A 811 -4.47 6.25 -27.34
C GLU A 811 -5.86 6.67 -26.84
N HIS A 812 -6.35 6.04 -25.76
CA HIS A 812 -7.61 6.44 -25.12
C HIS A 812 -7.53 7.85 -24.53
N LEU A 813 -6.42 8.21 -23.88
CA LEU A 813 -6.23 9.56 -23.35
C LEU A 813 -6.28 10.60 -24.46
N GLN A 814 -5.59 10.35 -25.58
CA GLN A 814 -5.58 11.23 -26.75
C GLN A 814 -7.00 11.42 -27.30
N ALA A 815 -7.75 10.33 -27.48
CA ALA A 815 -9.12 10.39 -27.97
C ALA A 815 -10.05 11.22 -27.08
N LEU A 816 -9.91 11.09 -25.75
CA LEU A 816 -10.74 11.85 -24.80
C LEU A 816 -10.31 13.31 -24.67
N ALA A 817 -9.01 13.60 -24.77
CA ALA A 817 -8.49 14.96 -24.66
C ALA A 817 -8.98 15.85 -25.81
N VAL A 818 -8.97 15.33 -27.05
CA VAL A 818 -9.40 16.09 -28.23
C VAL A 818 -10.90 16.36 -28.28
N GLN A 819 -11.71 15.56 -27.57
CA GLN A 819 -13.17 15.70 -27.48
C GLN A 819 -13.59 16.77 -26.45
N GLU A 820 -12.91 16.86 -25.29
CA GLU A 820 -13.22 17.90 -24.30
C GLU A 820 -12.86 19.32 -24.78
N GLY A 821 -11.90 19.46 -25.72
CA GLY A 821 -11.44 20.75 -26.24
C GLY A 821 -12.43 21.56 -27.08
N GLY A 822 -13.54 20.96 -27.53
CA GLY A 822 -14.47 21.54 -28.51
C GLY A 822 -15.49 22.56 -27.98
N GLY A 823 -15.43 23.01 -26.72
CA GLY A 823 -16.48 23.85 -26.11
C GLY A 823 -15.97 25.03 -25.30
N HIS A 824 -16.36 26.25 -25.68
CA HIS A 824 -16.17 27.50 -24.94
C HIS A 824 -16.45 27.39 -23.43
N VAL A 825 -15.48 27.83 -22.62
CA VAL A 825 -15.59 27.99 -21.16
C VAL A 825 -16.37 29.26 -20.85
N VAL A 826 -17.57 29.13 -20.27
CA VAL A 826 -18.23 30.22 -19.52
C VAL A 826 -18.24 29.80 -18.05
N PRO A 827 -17.82 30.66 -17.10
CA PRO A 827 -17.88 30.34 -15.68
C PRO A 827 -19.35 30.42 -15.21
N VAL A 828 -19.85 29.39 -14.55
CA VAL A 828 -21.18 29.39 -13.93
C VAL A 828 -21.02 29.65 -12.44
N ASP A 829 -21.46 30.83 -12.01
CA ASP A 829 -21.76 31.13 -10.60
C ASP A 829 -22.97 30.30 -10.14
N PRO A 830 -22.99 29.83 -8.88
CA PRO A 830 -24.09 29.03 -8.36
C PRO A 830 -25.23 29.93 -7.91
N GLY A 831 -26.21 30.15 -8.77
CA GLY A 831 -27.48 30.75 -8.36
C GLY A 831 -28.39 31.15 -9.51
N THR A 832 -29.64 30.67 -9.44
CA THR A 832 -30.82 31.08 -10.22
C THR A 832 -31.18 30.17 -11.40
N VAL A 833 -32.28 29.45 -11.20
CA VAL A 833 -33.03 28.65 -12.17
C VAL A 833 -33.78 29.59 -13.13
N VAL A 834 -33.86 29.22 -14.42
CA VAL A 834 -35.08 29.15 -15.27
C VAL A 834 -34.72 29.26 -16.76
N GLY A 835 -35.25 28.33 -17.57
CA GLY A 835 -35.73 28.61 -18.93
C GLY A 835 -34.88 28.05 -20.08
N GLY A 836 -35.29 26.90 -20.62
CA GLY A 836 -34.52 26.12 -21.58
C GLY A 836 -34.31 26.74 -22.97
N LEU A 837 -33.32 26.20 -23.69
CA LEU A 837 -33.45 25.81 -25.11
C LEU A 837 -32.30 24.88 -25.54
N LYS A 838 -32.73 23.70 -25.99
CA LYS A 838 -32.07 22.48 -26.50
C LYS A 838 -30.66 22.61 -27.12
N LYS A 839 -29.72 21.79 -26.60
CA LYS A 839 -28.54 21.25 -27.32
C LYS A 839 -28.82 19.78 -27.68
N LYS A 840 -28.66 19.41 -28.96
CA LYS A 840 -28.86 18.05 -29.47
C LYS A 840 -27.90 17.07 -28.77
N GLY A 841 -28.48 16.10 -28.07
CA GLY A 841 -27.76 15.08 -27.30
C GLY A 841 -27.47 13.82 -28.11
N ALA A 842 -26.30 13.24 -27.86
CA ALA A 842 -26.17 11.80 -27.82
C ALA A 842 -27.01 11.30 -26.64
N GLY A 843 -27.98 10.39 -26.85
CA GLY A 843 -28.64 9.75 -25.70
C GLY A 843 -30.02 9.11 -25.84
N ALA A 844 -30.62 8.90 -27.01
CA ALA A 844 -31.86 8.10 -27.10
C ALA A 844 -31.52 6.62 -27.39
N ARG A 845 -31.95 5.71 -26.51
CA ARG A 845 -31.98 4.25 -26.75
C ARG A 845 -33.46 3.84 -26.83
N SER A 846 -33.83 2.94 -27.74
CA SER A 846 -35.19 2.40 -27.86
C SER A 846 -35.40 1.26 -26.85
N TRP A 847 -36.38 1.39 -25.96
CA TRP A 847 -36.75 0.38 -24.95
C TRP A 847 -38.08 -0.27 -25.33
N LEU A 848 -38.22 -1.58 -25.16
CA LEU A 848 -39.50 -2.27 -25.32
C LEU A 848 -40.23 -2.30 -23.96
N LEU A 849 -41.40 -1.71 -23.88
CA LEU A 849 -42.30 -1.78 -22.73
C LEU A 849 -43.49 -2.67 -23.09
N MET A 850 -43.71 -3.72 -22.29
CA MET A 850 -44.88 -4.59 -22.38
C MET A 850 -45.74 -4.41 -21.13
N ASP A 851 -47.05 -4.23 -21.33
CA ASP A 851 -47.99 -4.13 -20.21
C ASP A 851 -48.58 -5.48 -19.80
N ALA A 852 -49.38 -5.48 -18.72
CA ALA A 852 -50.04 -6.68 -18.19
C ALA A 852 -51.10 -7.29 -19.14
N SER A 853 -51.40 -6.66 -20.28
CA SER A 853 -52.26 -7.20 -21.33
C SER A 853 -51.49 -7.81 -22.51
N GLY A 854 -50.15 -7.76 -22.45
CA GLY A 854 -49.25 -8.20 -23.52
C GLY A 854 -49.13 -7.21 -24.68
N LEU A 855 -49.55 -5.94 -24.50
CA LEU A 855 -49.42 -4.90 -25.51
C LEU A 855 -48.01 -4.31 -25.48
N GLU A 856 -47.36 -4.23 -26.65
CA GLU A 856 -46.02 -3.68 -26.80
C GLU A 856 -46.03 -2.21 -27.17
N THR A 857 -45.16 -1.45 -26.52
CA THR A 857 -44.85 -0.06 -26.86
C THR A 857 -43.35 0.13 -26.90
N VAL A 858 -42.83 0.70 -27.98
CA VAL A 858 -41.41 1.09 -28.07
C VAL A 858 -41.27 2.51 -27.51
N LEU A 859 -40.36 2.67 -26.55
CA LEU A 859 -40.07 3.92 -25.87
C LEU A 859 -38.67 4.42 -26.26
N ASP A 860 -38.61 5.52 -27.00
CA ASP A 860 -37.35 6.22 -27.29
C ASP A 860 -37.04 7.21 -26.17
N VAL A 861 -36.56 6.67 -25.05
CA VAL A 861 -36.28 7.42 -23.82
C VAL A 861 -34.84 7.22 -23.37
N ASP A 862 -34.26 8.24 -22.76
CA ASP A 862 -32.91 8.13 -22.23
C ASP A 862 -32.87 7.28 -20.95
N LYS A 863 -31.66 6.86 -20.56
CA LYS A 863 -31.44 6.01 -19.38
C LYS A 863 -31.92 6.67 -18.08
N TYR A 864 -31.90 8.01 -17.98
CA TYR A 864 -32.30 8.74 -16.78
C TYR A 864 -33.82 8.79 -16.66
N GLU A 865 -34.53 8.89 -17.77
CA GLU A 865 -35.98 8.83 -17.83
C GLU A 865 -36.52 7.46 -17.41
N ILE A 866 -35.85 6.37 -17.82
CA ILE A 866 -36.16 5.01 -17.33
C ILE A 866 -35.93 4.92 -15.82
N MET A 867 -34.77 5.34 -15.32
CA MET A 867 -34.48 5.31 -13.87
C MET A 867 -35.55 6.01 -13.04
N HIS A 868 -36.03 7.16 -13.51
CA HIS A 868 -37.06 7.92 -12.82
C HIS A 868 -38.45 7.27 -12.95
N ARG A 869 -38.74 6.59 -14.07
CA ARG A 869 -40.02 5.92 -14.33
C ARG A 869 -40.21 4.66 -13.49
N VAL A 870 -39.17 3.83 -13.36
CA VAL A 870 -39.22 2.56 -12.60
C VAL A 870 -38.59 2.66 -11.19
N GLN A 871 -38.12 3.84 -10.79
CA GLN A 871 -37.52 4.10 -9.47
C GLN A 871 -36.36 3.15 -9.11
N ILE A 872 -35.49 2.88 -10.09
CA ILE A 872 -34.28 2.07 -9.89
C ILE A 872 -33.03 2.95 -9.88
N HIS A 873 -32.02 2.54 -9.10
CA HIS A 873 -30.78 3.28 -9.01
C HIS A 873 -29.93 3.13 -10.29
N ALA A 874 -29.07 4.14 -10.55
CA ALA A 874 -28.12 4.10 -11.67
C ALA A 874 -27.19 2.88 -11.66
N ARG A 875 -26.95 2.31 -10.47
CA ARG A 875 -26.16 1.09 -10.29
C ARG A 875 -26.89 -0.14 -10.82
N ASP A 876 -28.20 -0.23 -10.60
CA ASP A 876 -29.02 -1.39 -10.97
C ASP A 876 -29.26 -1.38 -12.49
N LEU A 877 -29.44 -0.20 -13.09
CA LEU A 877 -29.53 -0.04 -14.55
C LEU A 877 -28.21 -0.39 -15.29
N ARG A 878 -27.05 -0.36 -14.61
CA ARG A 878 -25.77 -0.76 -15.22
C ARG A 878 -25.63 -2.27 -15.35
N ILE A 879 -26.28 -3.04 -14.48
CA ILE A 879 -26.25 -4.50 -14.48
C ILE A 879 -26.86 -5.03 -15.78
N ILE A 880 -27.82 -4.30 -16.34
CA ILE A 880 -28.47 -4.60 -17.62
C ILE A 880 -27.85 -3.85 -18.82
N ASP A 881 -26.71 -3.14 -18.66
CA ASP A 881 -26.08 -2.41 -19.77
C ASP A 881 -25.21 -3.34 -20.62
N PRO A 882 -25.55 -3.59 -21.90
CA PRO A 882 -24.84 -4.56 -22.73
C PRO A 882 -23.38 -4.18 -23.09
N LEU A 883 -22.95 -2.96 -22.78
CA LEU A 883 -21.56 -2.50 -22.92
C LEU A 883 -20.68 -2.83 -21.71
N LEU A 884 -21.30 -3.28 -20.61
CA LEU A 884 -20.62 -3.62 -19.37
C LEU A 884 -20.88 -5.11 -19.08
N SER A 885 -19.83 -5.91 -19.06
CA SER A 885 -19.93 -7.35 -18.80
C SER A 885 -20.13 -7.59 -17.29
N TYR A 886 -21.36 -7.49 -16.79
CA TYR A 886 -21.73 -7.84 -15.42
C TYR A 886 -22.16 -9.31 -15.31
N PRO A 887 -21.96 -9.97 -14.15
CA PRO A 887 -22.45 -11.32 -13.89
C PRO A 887 -23.99 -11.37 -13.89
N SER A 888 -24.54 -12.59 -13.99
CA SER A 888 -25.98 -12.82 -13.82
C SER A 888 -26.46 -12.24 -12.49
N ALA A 889 -27.68 -11.69 -12.46
CA ALA A 889 -28.27 -11.08 -11.27
C ALA A 889 -29.80 -11.05 -11.35
N ILE A 890 -30.48 -11.33 -10.24
CA ILE A 890 -31.92 -11.15 -10.04
C ILE A 890 -32.11 -10.25 -8.81
N LEU A 891 -32.59 -9.03 -8.99
CA LEU A 891 -32.68 -8.04 -7.91
C LEU A 891 -34.10 -7.53 -7.72
N GLY A 892 -34.68 -7.80 -6.56
CA GLY A 892 -35.88 -7.14 -6.09
C GLY A 892 -35.61 -5.68 -5.69
N ARG A 893 -36.47 -4.76 -6.12
CA ARG A 893 -36.50 -3.35 -5.72
C ARG A 893 -37.93 -2.97 -5.35
N GLU A 894 -38.09 -1.79 -4.76
CA GLU A 894 -39.38 -1.31 -4.25
C GLU A 894 -40.51 -1.33 -5.31
N ARG A 895 -40.17 -1.15 -6.60
CA ARG A 895 -41.15 -1.10 -7.71
C ARG A 895 -40.71 -1.83 -8.99
N ALA A 896 -39.65 -2.63 -8.94
CA ALA A 896 -39.12 -3.31 -10.13
C ALA A 896 -38.33 -4.56 -9.74
N ILE A 897 -38.32 -5.57 -10.62
CA ILE A 897 -37.35 -6.66 -10.60
C ILE A 897 -36.35 -6.37 -11.72
N VAL A 898 -35.06 -6.31 -11.38
CA VAL A 898 -33.98 -6.11 -12.35
C VAL A 898 -33.31 -7.45 -12.60
N LEU A 899 -33.32 -7.89 -13.85
CA LEU A 899 -32.90 -9.23 -14.24
C LEU A 899 -31.83 -9.17 -15.33
N ASN A 900 -30.70 -9.82 -15.09
CA ASN A 900 -29.64 -10.09 -16.06
C ASN A 900 -29.30 -11.58 -16.00
N LEU A 901 -29.71 -12.38 -16.99
CA LEU A 901 -29.45 -13.83 -17.01
C LEU A 901 -28.57 -14.24 -18.20
N GLU A 902 -27.65 -13.38 -18.61
CA GLU A 902 -26.77 -13.52 -19.79
C GLU A 902 -27.48 -13.60 -21.16
N VAL A 903 -28.80 -13.80 -21.20
CA VAL A 903 -29.63 -13.80 -22.40
C VAL A 903 -30.67 -12.69 -22.27
N LEU A 904 -30.86 -11.94 -23.38
CA LEU A 904 -31.78 -10.79 -23.61
C LEU A 904 -31.27 -9.41 -23.13
N LEU A 905 -31.31 -8.30 -23.89
CA LEU A 905 -31.83 -7.94 -25.22
C LEU A 905 -30.82 -7.01 -25.90
N ARG A 906 -30.11 -7.48 -26.94
CA ARG A 906 -29.28 -6.58 -27.78
C ARG A 906 -30.13 -5.80 -28.78
N ASP A 907 -31.21 -6.44 -29.24
CA ASP A 907 -32.22 -5.92 -30.14
C ASP A 907 -33.50 -6.77 -29.91
N PRO A 908 -34.69 -6.18 -29.69
CA PRO A 908 -35.96 -6.93 -29.66
C PRO A 908 -36.26 -7.67 -30.98
N SER A 909 -35.49 -7.40 -32.05
CA SER A 909 -35.57 -8.03 -33.37
C SER A 909 -34.60 -9.20 -33.59
N ASP A 910 -33.81 -9.60 -32.58
CA ASP A 910 -32.88 -10.73 -32.67
C ASP A 910 -33.64 -12.07 -32.69
N ASP A 911 -33.30 -12.96 -33.64
CA ASP A 911 -33.94 -14.28 -33.82
C ASP A 911 -33.92 -15.15 -32.55
N ASN A 912 -32.97 -14.92 -31.64
CA ASN A 912 -32.88 -15.64 -30.35
C ASN A 912 -33.75 -15.03 -29.24
N VAL A 913 -34.25 -13.80 -29.45
CA VAL A 913 -35.04 -13.01 -28.50
C VAL A 913 -36.52 -13.03 -28.85
N THR A 914 -36.84 -13.11 -30.15
CA THR A 914 -38.22 -13.19 -30.67
C THR A 914 -39.06 -14.28 -29.99
N PRO A 915 -38.57 -15.52 -29.77
CA PRO A 915 -39.36 -16.56 -29.11
C PRO A 915 -39.76 -16.22 -27.67
N VAL A 916 -38.89 -15.51 -26.94
CA VAL A 916 -39.14 -15.11 -25.55
C VAL A 916 -40.15 -13.97 -25.49
N VAL A 917 -40.07 -13.03 -26.42
CA VAL A 917 -41.03 -11.92 -26.55
C VAL A 917 -42.40 -12.43 -26.99
N GLU A 918 -42.46 -13.39 -27.92
CA GLU A 918 -43.70 -14.06 -28.32
C GLU A 918 -44.32 -14.88 -27.18
N GLU A 919 -43.49 -15.56 -26.38
CA GLU A 919 -43.95 -16.31 -25.21
C GLU A 919 -44.46 -15.39 -24.10
N LEU A 920 -43.79 -14.27 -23.84
CA LEU A 920 -44.29 -13.21 -22.95
C LEU A 920 -45.67 -12.71 -23.41
N LYS A 921 -45.85 -12.43 -24.71
CA LYS A 921 -47.17 -12.04 -25.27
C LYS A 921 -48.23 -13.10 -25.08
N ARG A 922 -47.87 -14.37 -25.27
CA ARG A 922 -48.80 -15.50 -25.15
C ARG A 922 -49.24 -15.69 -23.70
N ARG A 923 -48.29 -15.65 -22.75
CA ARG A 923 -48.55 -15.85 -21.33
C ARG A 923 -49.10 -14.65 -20.61
N LEU A 924 -49.08 -13.43 -21.17
CA LEU A 924 -49.60 -12.21 -20.54
C LEU A 924 -51.01 -11.79 -21.01
N LYS A 925 -51.61 -12.43 -22.02
CA LYS A 925 -53.01 -12.13 -22.41
C LYS A 925 -54.01 -12.66 -21.35
N PRO A 926 -54.93 -11.84 -20.81
CA PRO A 926 -55.95 -12.31 -19.88
C PRO A 926 -56.95 -13.24 -20.57
N MET A 927 -57.29 -14.35 -19.91
CA MET A 927 -58.09 -15.47 -20.44
C MET A 927 -59.55 -15.11 -20.79
N ASN A 928 -60.00 -13.89 -20.51
CA ASN A 928 -61.39 -13.44 -20.69
C ASN A 928 -61.72 -12.70 -22.00
N ALA A 929 -60.81 -12.66 -22.98
CA ALA A 929 -61.08 -12.01 -24.28
C ALA A 929 -61.84 -12.88 -25.32
N ASN A 930 -62.16 -14.14 -25.01
CA ASN A 930 -62.87 -15.06 -25.93
C ASN A 930 -64.40 -15.18 -25.67
N ARG A 931 -65.00 -14.28 -24.88
CA ARG A 931 -66.42 -14.40 -24.46
C ARG A 931 -67.45 -13.52 -25.20
N GLU A 932 -67.08 -12.83 -26.29
CA GLU A 932 -68.05 -11.99 -27.04
C GLU A 932 -68.51 -12.52 -28.42
N ASP A 933 -67.99 -13.62 -28.95
CA ASP A 933 -68.46 -14.18 -30.23
C ASP A 933 -68.91 -15.64 -30.09
N GLN A 934 -70.07 -15.85 -29.46
CA GLN A 934 -71.09 -16.85 -29.82
C GLN A 934 -72.23 -16.85 -28.80
N ARG A 935 -73.24 -16.00 -29.05
CA ARG A 935 -74.62 -16.29 -28.66
C ARG A 935 -75.19 -17.22 -29.73
N GLU A 936 -75.59 -18.43 -29.37
CA GLU A 936 -76.89 -19.05 -29.72
C GLU A 936 -76.95 -20.53 -29.27
N GLU A 937 -78.06 -20.86 -28.59
CA GLU A 937 -78.64 -22.20 -28.30
C GLU A 937 -77.77 -23.21 -27.50
N LYS A 938 -78.20 -23.76 -26.34
CA LYS A 938 -79.48 -24.44 -26.04
C LYS A 938 -79.59 -24.78 -24.54
N ASP A 939 -80.82 -24.82 -24.03
CA ASP A 939 -81.21 -25.27 -22.68
C ASP A 939 -80.72 -26.67 -22.26
N SER A 940 -80.29 -26.83 -20.99
CA SER A 940 -81.00 -27.66 -19.99
C SER A 940 -80.25 -27.78 -18.65
N ASN A 941 -80.95 -27.44 -17.56
CA ASN A 941 -80.73 -27.74 -16.13
C ASN A 941 -79.73 -28.84 -15.75
N VAL A 942 -78.81 -28.54 -14.83
CA VAL A 942 -78.73 -29.13 -13.45
C VAL A 942 -78.06 -28.11 -12.52
N GLN A 943 -78.76 -27.78 -11.44
CA GLN A 943 -78.28 -27.02 -10.28
C GLN A 943 -77.49 -27.96 -9.35
N HIS A 944 -76.25 -27.65 -9.00
CA HIS A 944 -75.76 -27.75 -7.61
C HIS A 944 -74.39 -27.07 -7.44
N ASP A 945 -74.33 -26.29 -6.35
CA ASP A 945 -73.20 -25.89 -5.52
C ASP A 945 -72.24 -24.77 -5.98
N ILE A 946 -72.43 -23.65 -5.28
CA ILE A 946 -71.52 -22.52 -5.10
C ILE A 946 -70.41 -23.01 -4.16
N GLU A 947 -69.16 -23.05 -4.62
CA GLU A 947 -67.93 -22.72 -3.87
C GLU A 947 -66.68 -22.96 -4.76
N ALA A 948 -65.74 -22.01 -4.72
CA ALA A 948 -64.36 -22.04 -5.24
C ALA A 948 -64.15 -22.17 -6.77
N THR A 949 -63.98 -21.04 -7.46
CA THR A 949 -63.12 -20.92 -8.66
C THR A 949 -62.59 -19.48 -8.75
N ASP A 950 -61.88 -19.04 -7.72
CA ASP A 950 -60.84 -17.99 -7.81
C ASP A 950 -59.49 -18.68 -7.52
N GLU A 951 -59.23 -19.83 -8.18
CA GLU A 951 -57.95 -20.53 -8.09
C GLU A 951 -56.94 -19.87 -9.05
N ASP A 952 -55.86 -19.36 -8.45
CA ASP A 952 -54.49 -19.32 -8.95
C ASP A 952 -54.22 -18.63 -10.30
N GLU A 953 -54.44 -17.31 -10.40
CA GLU A 953 -53.72 -16.51 -11.38
C GLU A 953 -52.47 -15.91 -10.72
N SER A 954 -51.30 -16.50 -11.01
CA SER A 954 -50.02 -16.04 -10.47
C SER A 954 -49.74 -14.58 -10.83
N PRO A 955 -49.15 -13.78 -9.91
CA PRO A 955 -48.86 -12.37 -10.15
C PRO A 955 -48.07 -12.12 -11.45
N PHE A 956 -48.31 -10.96 -12.06
CA PHE A 956 -47.66 -10.55 -13.31
C PHE A 956 -46.13 -10.69 -13.26
N GLU A 957 -45.53 -10.30 -12.13
CA GLU A 957 -44.09 -10.39 -11.89
C GLU A 957 -43.54 -11.83 -11.94
N PHE A 958 -44.31 -12.83 -11.50
CA PHE A 958 -43.89 -14.24 -11.49
C PHE A 958 -44.08 -14.88 -12.85
N ARG A 959 -45.15 -14.54 -13.58
CA ARG A 959 -45.33 -14.95 -14.99
C ARG A 959 -44.21 -14.42 -15.87
N ALA A 960 -43.78 -13.18 -15.67
CA ALA A 960 -42.67 -12.60 -16.42
C ALA A 960 -41.32 -13.23 -16.05
N LEU A 961 -41.09 -13.49 -14.76
CA LEU A 961 -39.87 -14.15 -14.26
C LEU A 961 -39.77 -15.60 -14.74
N GLU A 962 -40.87 -16.36 -14.70
CA GLU A 962 -40.94 -17.74 -15.19
C GLU A 962 -40.53 -17.84 -16.67
N VAL A 963 -41.07 -16.97 -17.53
CA VAL A 963 -40.74 -16.99 -18.97
C VAL A 963 -39.26 -16.68 -19.20
N ALA A 964 -38.67 -15.78 -18.41
CA ALA A 964 -37.25 -15.46 -18.51
C ALA A 964 -36.36 -16.64 -18.06
N LEU A 965 -36.74 -17.32 -16.97
CA LEU A 965 -36.04 -18.50 -16.44
C LEU A 965 -36.17 -19.71 -17.38
N GLU A 966 -37.36 -19.96 -17.92
CA GLU A 966 -37.61 -21.03 -18.88
C GLU A 966 -36.76 -20.86 -20.14
N ALA A 967 -36.65 -19.62 -20.65
CA ALA A 967 -35.87 -19.31 -21.83
C ALA A 967 -34.37 -19.60 -21.63
N ILE A 968 -33.78 -19.12 -20.52
CA ILE A 968 -32.35 -19.34 -20.26
C ILE A 968 -32.04 -20.81 -19.97
N CYS A 969 -32.87 -21.47 -19.17
CA CYS A 969 -32.68 -22.89 -18.83
C CYS A 969 -32.81 -23.78 -20.05
N SER A 970 -33.80 -23.53 -20.92
CA SER A 970 -33.97 -24.27 -22.18
C SER A 970 -32.82 -24.01 -23.15
N TYR A 971 -32.35 -22.75 -23.27
CA TYR A 971 -31.20 -22.40 -24.12
C TYR A 971 -29.92 -23.10 -23.66
N LEU A 972 -29.61 -23.05 -22.36
CA LEU A 972 -28.41 -23.68 -21.81
C LEU A 972 -28.48 -25.21 -21.89
N ALA A 973 -29.65 -25.80 -21.69
CA ALA A 973 -29.87 -27.24 -21.86
C ALA A 973 -29.67 -27.67 -23.34
N ALA A 974 -30.21 -26.92 -24.30
CA ALA A 974 -30.03 -27.20 -25.73
C ALA A 974 -28.55 -27.12 -26.15
N ARG A 975 -27.82 -26.09 -25.71
CA ARG A 975 -26.38 -25.96 -25.96
C ARG A 975 -25.56 -27.07 -25.32
N THR A 976 -25.98 -27.53 -24.14
CA THR A 976 -25.35 -28.68 -23.47
C THR A 976 -25.53 -29.95 -24.28
N LEU A 977 -26.74 -30.19 -24.81
CA LEU A 977 -27.03 -31.36 -25.65
C LEU A 977 -26.28 -31.33 -27.00
N GLU A 978 -26.18 -30.17 -27.65
CA GLU A 978 -25.37 -29.99 -28.87
C GLU A 978 -23.88 -30.30 -28.61
N LEU A 979 -23.35 -29.87 -27.47
CA LEU A 979 -21.98 -30.15 -27.09
C LEU A 979 -21.77 -31.63 -26.77
N GLU A 980 -22.69 -32.24 -26.03
CA GLU A 980 -22.67 -33.66 -25.68
C GLU A 980 -22.64 -34.55 -26.94
N THR A 981 -23.52 -34.28 -27.90
CA THR A 981 -23.59 -35.01 -29.18
C THR A 981 -22.34 -34.82 -30.05
N ALA A 982 -21.58 -33.75 -29.84
CA ALA A 982 -20.31 -33.50 -30.54
C ALA A 982 -19.09 -34.14 -29.83
N VAL A 983 -19.12 -34.29 -28.50
CA VAL A 983 -18.00 -34.75 -27.67
C VAL A 983 -17.81 -36.27 -27.76
N TYR A 984 -18.86 -37.07 -27.56
CA TYR A 984 -18.72 -38.54 -27.53
C TYR A 984 -18.07 -39.12 -28.82
N PRO A 985 -18.51 -38.74 -30.04
CA PRO A 985 -17.88 -39.26 -31.26
C PRO A 985 -16.43 -38.76 -31.45
N ALA A 986 -16.09 -37.58 -30.93
CA ALA A 986 -14.75 -37.03 -31.04
C ALA A 986 -13.76 -37.77 -30.13
N LEU A 987 -14.21 -38.21 -28.94
CA LEU A 987 -13.41 -39.00 -28.01
C LEU A 987 -13.19 -40.42 -28.52
N ASP A 988 -14.21 -41.10 -29.04
CA ASP A 988 -14.06 -42.44 -29.65
C ASP A 988 -13.08 -42.43 -30.84
N MET A 989 -13.13 -41.38 -31.65
CA MET A 989 -12.21 -41.20 -32.78
C MET A 989 -10.77 -40.94 -32.31
N LEU A 990 -10.58 -40.33 -31.15
CA LEU A 990 -9.27 -40.08 -30.56
C LEU A 990 -8.69 -41.35 -29.92
N THR A 991 -9.53 -42.14 -29.24
CA THR A 991 -9.17 -43.43 -28.64
C THR A 991 -8.77 -44.46 -29.70
N SER A 992 -9.42 -44.45 -30.88
CA SER A 992 -9.09 -45.36 -31.99
C SER A 992 -7.84 -44.93 -32.78
N LYS A 993 -7.59 -43.63 -32.93
CA LYS A 993 -6.41 -43.12 -33.63
C LYS A 993 -5.95 -41.78 -33.07
N ILE A 994 -4.80 -41.80 -32.38
CA ILE A 994 -4.13 -40.61 -31.88
C ILE A 994 -3.54 -39.85 -33.07
N SER A 995 -4.10 -38.69 -33.38
CA SER A 995 -3.61 -37.78 -34.43
C SER A 995 -3.76 -36.33 -34.01
N SER A 996 -2.90 -35.45 -34.52
CA SER A 996 -2.93 -34.01 -34.24
C SER A 996 -4.31 -33.39 -34.52
N ARG A 997 -4.95 -33.80 -35.62
CA ARG A 997 -6.29 -33.34 -36.01
C ARG A 997 -7.38 -33.73 -35.00
N ASN A 998 -7.31 -34.93 -34.41
CA ASN A 998 -8.29 -35.38 -33.43
C ASN A 998 -8.09 -34.68 -32.08
N LEU A 999 -6.83 -34.48 -31.67
CA LEU A 999 -6.47 -33.70 -30.47
C LEU A 999 -6.96 -32.26 -30.57
N ASP A 1000 -6.79 -31.61 -31.72
CA ASP A 1000 -7.26 -30.24 -31.93
C ASP A 1000 -8.80 -30.13 -31.91
N ARG A 1001 -9.52 -31.17 -32.37
CA ARG A 1001 -10.98 -31.25 -32.29
C ARG A 1001 -11.45 -31.34 -30.83
N VAL A 1002 -10.81 -32.19 -30.02
CA VAL A 1002 -11.13 -32.33 -28.59
C VAL A 1002 -10.76 -31.08 -27.80
N ARG A 1003 -9.65 -30.39 -28.11
CA ARG A 1003 -9.29 -29.09 -27.50
C ARG A 1003 -10.34 -28.01 -27.75
N LYS A 1004 -10.87 -27.92 -28.97
CA LYS A 1004 -11.94 -26.96 -29.32
C LYS A 1004 -13.21 -27.25 -28.53
N LEU A 1005 -13.59 -28.52 -28.43
CA LEU A 1005 -14.75 -28.96 -27.65
C LEU A 1005 -14.56 -28.72 -26.14
N LYS A 1006 -13.36 -28.98 -25.60
CA LYS A 1006 -13.00 -28.69 -24.20
C LYS A 1006 -13.12 -27.19 -23.90
N SER A 1007 -12.65 -26.32 -24.80
CA SER A 1007 -12.79 -24.86 -24.66
C SER A 1007 -14.26 -24.41 -24.70
N GLN A 1008 -15.08 -24.97 -25.59
CA GLN A 1008 -16.51 -24.70 -25.64
C GLN A 1008 -17.24 -25.17 -24.37
N MET A 1009 -16.88 -26.34 -23.85
CA MET A 1009 -17.39 -26.89 -22.60
C MET A 1009 -17.08 -25.99 -21.41
N THR A 1010 -15.82 -25.58 -21.22
CA THR A 1010 -15.43 -24.70 -20.10
C THR A 1010 -16.20 -23.39 -20.12
N ARG A 1011 -16.41 -22.80 -21.30
CA ARG A 1011 -17.21 -21.58 -21.44
C ARG A 1011 -18.67 -21.81 -21.09
N LEU A 1012 -19.27 -22.92 -21.53
CA LEU A 1012 -20.67 -23.24 -21.24
C LEU A 1012 -20.89 -23.58 -19.76
N THR A 1013 -19.99 -24.34 -19.14
CA THR A 1013 -20.02 -24.67 -17.71
C THR A 1013 -19.99 -23.39 -16.86
N ALA A 1014 -19.12 -22.44 -17.18
CA ALA A 1014 -19.04 -21.17 -16.44
C ALA A 1014 -20.34 -20.34 -16.54
N ARG A 1015 -21.06 -20.43 -17.66
CA ARG A 1015 -22.35 -19.73 -17.85
C ARG A 1015 -23.48 -20.37 -17.07
N VAL A 1016 -23.57 -21.71 -17.13
CA VAL A 1016 -24.54 -22.50 -16.34
C VAL A 1016 -24.32 -22.29 -14.85
N GLN A 1017 -23.06 -22.29 -14.41
CA GLN A 1017 -22.70 -22.09 -13.00
C GLN A 1017 -23.17 -20.74 -12.47
N LYS A 1018 -22.98 -19.64 -13.19
CA LYS A 1018 -23.42 -18.31 -12.72
C LYS A 1018 -24.93 -18.21 -12.52
N VAL A 1019 -25.71 -18.81 -13.41
CA VAL A 1019 -27.18 -18.82 -13.28
C VAL A 1019 -27.61 -19.69 -12.11
N ARG A 1020 -26.92 -20.83 -11.90
CA ARG A 1020 -27.14 -21.70 -10.75
C ARG A 1020 -26.83 -20.98 -9.43
N ASP A 1021 -25.65 -20.36 -9.32
CA ASP A 1021 -25.20 -19.69 -8.11
C ASP A 1021 -26.14 -18.53 -7.72
N GLU A 1022 -26.69 -17.80 -8.70
CA GLU A 1022 -27.67 -16.72 -8.45
C GLU A 1022 -29.02 -17.25 -7.95
N LEU A 1023 -29.50 -18.38 -8.51
CA LEU A 1023 -30.72 -19.04 -8.03
C LEU A 1023 -30.53 -19.64 -6.64
N GLU A 1024 -29.36 -20.24 -6.36
CA GLU A 1024 -28.98 -20.76 -5.04
C GLU A 1024 -28.98 -19.63 -3.99
N GLN A 1025 -28.32 -18.51 -4.30
CA GLN A 1025 -28.25 -17.35 -3.42
C GLN A 1025 -29.63 -16.73 -3.13
N LEU A 1026 -30.53 -16.72 -4.13
CA LEU A 1026 -31.87 -16.20 -3.96
C LEU A 1026 -32.75 -17.13 -3.10
N LEU A 1027 -32.63 -18.45 -3.28
CA LEU A 1027 -33.33 -19.45 -2.46
C LEU A 1027 -32.83 -19.49 -1.01
N ASP A 1028 -31.56 -19.16 -0.77
CA ASP A 1028 -30.95 -19.13 0.57
C ASP A 1028 -31.43 -17.96 1.46
N ASP A 1029 -32.12 -16.95 0.90
CA ASP A 1029 -32.48 -15.71 1.61
C ASP A 1029 -33.94 -15.26 1.38
N ASP A 1030 -34.81 -15.59 2.34
CA ASP A 1030 -36.23 -15.23 2.36
C ASP A 1030 -36.49 -13.72 2.23
N ASP A 1031 -35.59 -12.85 2.71
CA ASP A 1031 -35.74 -11.40 2.59
C ASP A 1031 -35.54 -10.95 1.12
N ASP A 1032 -34.62 -11.58 0.36
CA ASP A 1032 -34.45 -11.30 -1.08
C ASP A 1032 -35.62 -11.86 -1.91
N MET A 1033 -36.16 -13.02 -1.54
CA MET A 1033 -37.36 -13.58 -2.18
C MET A 1033 -38.60 -12.72 -1.93
N ALA A 1034 -38.80 -12.29 -0.68
CA ALA A 1034 -39.88 -11.36 -0.32
C ALA A 1034 -39.77 -10.03 -1.10
N ASP A 1035 -38.56 -9.62 -1.46
CA ASP A 1035 -38.33 -8.40 -2.21
C ASP A 1035 -38.83 -8.45 -3.67
N LEU A 1036 -39.10 -9.64 -4.22
CA LEU A 1036 -39.65 -9.87 -5.56
C LEU A 1036 -41.18 -9.75 -5.65
N TYR A 1037 -41.90 -9.77 -4.52
CA TYR A 1037 -43.37 -9.62 -4.46
C TYR A 1037 -43.83 -8.16 -4.67
N LEU A 1038 -43.79 -7.67 -5.91
CA LEU A 1038 -44.12 -6.27 -6.26
C LEU A 1038 -45.60 -5.93 -6.02
N SER A 1039 -46.51 -6.83 -6.38
CA SER A 1039 -47.97 -6.66 -6.26
C SER A 1039 -48.41 -6.54 -4.79
N ARG A 1040 -47.77 -7.30 -3.89
CA ARG A 1040 -47.97 -7.21 -2.43
C ARG A 1040 -47.48 -5.89 -1.85
N LYS A 1041 -46.29 -5.43 -2.27
CA LYS A 1041 -45.71 -4.14 -1.83
C LYS A 1041 -46.60 -2.95 -2.19
N LEU A 1042 -47.29 -3.02 -3.32
CA LEU A 1042 -48.25 -2.00 -3.75
C LEU A 1042 -49.57 -2.02 -2.93
N ALA A 1043 -49.99 -3.17 -2.42
CA ALA A 1043 -51.23 -3.31 -1.64
C ALA A 1043 -51.12 -2.86 -0.17
N GLY A 1044 -49.91 -2.89 0.43
CA GLY A 1044 -49.66 -2.54 1.84
C GLY A 1044 -49.68 -1.04 2.20
N ALA A 1045 -49.88 -0.14 1.23
CA ALA A 1045 -49.70 1.31 1.38
C ALA A 1045 -51.03 2.12 1.53
N SER A 1046 -51.98 1.68 2.36
CA SER A 1046 -53.24 2.41 2.62
C SER A 1046 -53.25 3.11 4.00
N PRO A 1047 -53.66 4.39 4.13
CA PRO A 1047 -53.51 5.15 5.38
C PRO A 1047 -54.73 5.01 6.32
N VAL A 1048 -54.51 4.58 7.56
CA VAL A 1048 -55.50 4.66 8.65
C VAL A 1048 -55.16 5.79 9.61
N SER A 1049 -56.12 6.70 9.80
CA SER A 1049 -56.10 7.91 10.65
C SER A 1049 -55.99 7.63 12.16
N GLY A 1050 -55.23 8.46 12.90
CA GLY A 1050 -55.32 8.54 14.37
C GLY A 1050 -54.19 9.27 15.11
N SER A 1051 -54.36 10.59 15.27
CA SER A 1051 -53.76 11.55 16.24
C SER A 1051 -52.66 11.09 17.24
N GLY A 1052 -51.51 11.78 17.21
CA GLY A 1052 -50.52 11.82 18.30
C GLY A 1052 -49.13 12.27 17.82
N ALA A 1053 -48.80 13.56 17.97
CA ALA A 1053 -47.55 14.14 17.49
C ALA A 1053 -46.30 13.61 18.22
N ALA A 1054 -45.33 13.07 17.47
CA ALA A 1054 -43.92 13.02 17.86
C ALA A 1054 -43.04 13.29 16.63
N SER A 1055 -42.19 14.31 16.76
CA SER A 1055 -41.31 14.91 15.76
C SER A 1055 -40.09 14.04 15.43
N TRP A 1056 -39.88 13.70 14.15
CA TRP A 1056 -38.56 13.33 13.60
C TRP A 1056 -38.42 13.84 12.15
N PHE A 1057 -37.51 14.80 11.93
CA PHE A 1057 -37.03 15.18 10.60
C PHE A 1057 -35.77 14.37 10.25
N LEU A 1058 -35.86 13.67 9.12
CA LEU A 1058 -34.88 13.39 8.05
C LEU A 1058 -33.36 13.36 8.35
N ALA A 1059 -32.79 12.16 8.20
CA ALA A 1059 -31.49 11.92 7.55
C ALA A 1059 -31.51 10.55 6.83
N SER A 1060 -30.91 10.50 5.63
CA SER A 1060 -30.98 9.49 4.57
C SER A 1060 -30.66 8.03 4.94
N PRO A 1061 -31.27 7.03 4.27
CA PRO A 1061 -30.86 5.63 4.38
C PRO A 1061 -29.79 5.25 3.35
N THR A 1062 -28.66 4.76 3.87
CA THR A 1062 -27.61 3.96 3.21
C THR A 1062 -28.09 2.53 2.93
N ILE A 1063 -27.83 2.03 1.72
CA ILE A 1063 -28.03 0.65 1.25
C ILE A 1063 -26.64 0.03 1.05
N GLY A 1064 -26.28 -1.17 1.50
CA GLY A 1064 -27.00 -2.20 2.24
C GLY A 1064 -26.03 -3.35 2.50
N SER A 1065 -25.94 -3.77 3.76
CA SER A 1065 -25.31 -5.01 4.23
C SER A 1065 -26.42 -6.02 4.47
N LYS A 1066 -26.27 -7.25 3.96
CA LYS A 1066 -26.94 -8.41 4.54
C LYS A 1066 -25.94 -9.15 5.41
N ILE A 1067 -26.28 -9.26 6.70
CA ILE A 1067 -26.37 -10.50 7.48
C ILE A 1067 -26.70 -10.11 8.93
N SER A 1068 -27.60 -10.88 9.54
CA SER A 1068 -27.94 -10.95 10.97
C SER A 1068 -28.85 -9.87 11.55
N ARG A 1069 -30.14 -10.01 11.21
CA ARG A 1069 -31.29 -9.38 11.88
C ARG A 1069 -31.75 -10.14 13.15
N ALA A 1070 -30.85 -10.90 13.78
CA ALA A 1070 -31.12 -11.62 15.03
C ALA A 1070 -30.86 -10.71 16.25
N SER A 1071 -31.70 -9.69 16.48
CA SER A 1071 -31.79 -8.97 17.77
C SER A 1071 -33.04 -8.08 17.91
N ARG A 1072 -34.14 -8.38 17.20
CA ARG A 1072 -35.46 -7.78 17.49
C ARG A 1072 -36.58 -8.83 17.52
N ALA A 1073 -36.35 -9.92 18.25
CA ALA A 1073 -37.43 -10.69 18.84
C ALA A 1073 -37.57 -10.27 20.30
N SER A 1074 -38.33 -9.21 20.55
CA SER A 1074 -39.12 -9.02 21.77
C SER A 1074 -40.03 -7.81 21.59
N ILE A 1075 -41.33 -8.12 21.53
CA ILE A 1075 -42.48 -7.21 21.64
C ILE A 1075 -42.94 -6.60 20.31
N ALA A 1076 -43.65 -7.40 19.50
CA ALA A 1076 -45.07 -7.21 19.21
C ALA A 1076 -45.64 -8.39 18.37
N THR A 1077 -46.62 -9.08 18.97
CA THR A 1077 -47.73 -9.83 18.35
C THR A 1077 -47.45 -11.02 17.40
N VAL A 1078 -47.33 -12.20 18.02
CA VAL A 1078 -48.11 -13.44 17.77
C VAL A 1078 -49.11 -13.38 16.59
N ARG A 1079 -48.85 -14.22 15.56
CA ARG A 1079 -49.69 -14.75 14.44
C ARG A 1079 -49.68 -14.05 13.06
N GLY A 1080 -49.13 -14.76 12.07
CA GLY A 1080 -49.21 -14.58 10.59
C GLY A 1080 -47.84 -14.25 9.97
N ASP A 1081 -47.27 -14.94 8.97
CA ASP A 1081 -47.68 -16.08 8.13
C ASP A 1081 -46.36 -16.66 7.51
N GLU A 1082 -45.99 -17.91 7.81
CA GLU A 1082 -44.80 -18.57 7.19
C GLU A 1082 -45.11 -19.04 5.75
N ASN A 1083 -46.36 -18.86 5.28
CA ASN A 1083 -46.84 -19.24 3.95
C ASN A 1083 -46.64 -18.15 2.87
N ASP A 1084 -45.89 -17.08 3.16
CA ASP A 1084 -45.89 -15.86 2.33
C ASP A 1084 -44.93 -15.89 1.12
N VAL A 1085 -43.98 -16.83 1.05
CA VAL A 1085 -42.99 -16.96 -0.06
C VAL A 1085 -43.02 -18.33 -0.77
N GLU A 1086 -43.85 -19.26 -0.32
CA GLU A 1086 -43.89 -20.67 -0.77
C GLU A 1086 -44.16 -20.80 -2.28
N GLU A 1087 -45.03 -19.96 -2.86
CA GLU A 1087 -45.35 -19.97 -4.30
C GLU A 1087 -44.11 -19.64 -5.17
N LEU A 1088 -43.31 -18.66 -4.77
CA LEU A 1088 -42.12 -18.24 -5.51
C LEU A 1088 -40.95 -19.21 -5.26
N GLU A 1089 -40.83 -19.73 -4.05
CA GLU A 1089 -39.84 -20.75 -3.68
C GLU A 1089 -40.01 -21.98 -4.56
N MET A 1090 -41.23 -22.53 -4.67
CA MET A 1090 -41.52 -23.67 -5.56
C MET A 1090 -41.14 -23.42 -7.02
N LEU A 1091 -41.39 -22.20 -7.53
CA LEU A 1091 -41.03 -21.81 -8.90
C LEU A 1091 -39.49 -21.80 -9.09
N LEU A 1092 -38.77 -21.16 -8.18
CA LEU A 1092 -37.32 -21.01 -8.25
C LEU A 1092 -36.60 -22.36 -8.04
N GLU A 1093 -37.08 -23.21 -7.12
CA GLU A 1093 -36.57 -24.56 -6.89
C GLU A 1093 -36.66 -25.43 -8.15
N ALA A 1094 -37.77 -25.37 -8.89
CA ALA A 1094 -37.95 -26.14 -10.12
C ALA A 1094 -36.88 -25.79 -11.18
N TYR A 1095 -36.61 -24.49 -11.37
CA TYR A 1095 -35.57 -24.03 -12.30
C TYR A 1095 -34.16 -24.23 -11.78
N PHE A 1096 -33.94 -24.14 -10.46
CA PHE A 1096 -32.67 -24.49 -9.82
C PHE A 1096 -32.33 -25.97 -10.07
N MET A 1097 -33.29 -26.88 -9.87
CA MET A 1097 -33.10 -28.31 -10.16
C MET A 1097 -32.82 -28.58 -11.65
N GLN A 1098 -33.45 -27.82 -12.55
CA GLN A 1098 -33.21 -27.95 -14.00
C GLN A 1098 -31.80 -27.47 -14.40
N ILE A 1099 -31.34 -26.33 -13.87
CA ILE A 1099 -30.01 -25.79 -14.19
C ILE A 1099 -28.90 -26.60 -13.51
N ASP A 1100 -29.12 -27.07 -12.28
CA ASP A 1100 -28.19 -27.97 -11.58
C ASP A 1100 -28.09 -29.32 -12.30
N GLY A 1101 -29.20 -29.88 -12.77
CA GLY A 1101 -29.20 -31.05 -13.65
C GLY A 1101 -28.38 -30.84 -14.94
N THR A 1102 -28.42 -29.63 -15.51
CA THR A 1102 -27.61 -29.25 -16.68
C THR A 1102 -26.13 -29.11 -16.32
N PHE A 1103 -25.81 -28.53 -15.16
CA PHE A 1103 -24.46 -28.40 -14.63
C PHE A 1103 -23.81 -29.78 -14.35
N ASN A 1104 -24.57 -30.69 -13.74
CA ASN A 1104 -24.10 -32.05 -13.46
C ASN A 1104 -23.81 -32.84 -14.73
N LYS A 1105 -24.62 -32.67 -15.80
CA LYS A 1105 -24.33 -33.26 -17.12
C LYS A 1105 -23.02 -32.74 -17.71
N LEU A 1106 -22.78 -31.43 -17.66
CA LEU A 1106 -21.52 -30.84 -18.14
C LEU A 1106 -20.32 -31.29 -17.32
N THR A 1107 -20.47 -31.43 -16.01
CA THR A 1107 -19.43 -31.92 -15.10
C THR A 1107 -19.08 -33.38 -15.41
N THR A 1108 -20.08 -34.23 -15.63
CA THR A 1108 -19.89 -35.63 -16.07
C THR A 1108 -19.18 -35.70 -17.43
N LEU A 1109 -19.56 -34.85 -18.39
CA LEU A 1109 -18.92 -34.79 -19.72
C LEU A 1109 -17.45 -34.37 -19.61
N ARG A 1110 -17.14 -33.45 -18.67
CA ARG A 1110 -15.78 -33.01 -18.38
C ARG A 1110 -14.93 -34.13 -17.81
N GLU A 1111 -15.44 -34.84 -16.82
CA GLU A 1111 -14.76 -36.01 -16.24
C GLU A 1111 -14.47 -37.06 -17.34
N TYR A 1112 -15.39 -37.28 -18.27
CA TYR A 1112 -15.17 -38.22 -19.38
C TYR A 1112 -14.06 -37.77 -20.34
N ILE A 1113 -13.96 -36.48 -20.65
CA ILE A 1113 -12.86 -35.92 -21.45
C ILE A 1113 -11.52 -36.05 -20.70
N ASP A 1114 -11.49 -35.69 -19.42
CA ASP A 1114 -10.26 -35.73 -18.61
C ASP A 1114 -9.77 -37.18 -18.43
N ASN A 1115 -10.68 -38.15 -18.20
CA ASN A 1115 -10.35 -39.58 -18.16
C ASN A 1115 -9.79 -40.10 -19.50
N THR A 1116 -10.32 -39.62 -20.63
CA THR A 1116 -9.83 -40.00 -21.97
C THR A 1116 -8.45 -39.38 -22.25
N GLU A 1117 -8.20 -38.17 -21.77
CA GLU A 1117 -6.89 -37.51 -21.84
C GLU A 1117 -5.82 -38.30 -21.07
N ASP A 1118 -6.13 -38.76 -19.85
CA ASP A 1118 -5.25 -39.60 -19.06
C ASP A 1118 -4.94 -40.94 -19.75
N TYR A 1119 -5.96 -41.59 -20.34
CA TYR A 1119 -5.76 -42.80 -21.13
C TYR A 1119 -4.80 -42.60 -22.31
N ILE A 1120 -4.94 -41.47 -23.03
CA ILE A 1120 -4.07 -41.14 -24.16
C ILE A 1120 -2.65 -40.83 -23.71
N ASN A 1121 -2.48 -40.13 -22.60
CA ASN A 1121 -1.16 -39.85 -22.02
C ASN A 1121 -0.44 -41.16 -21.67
N ILE A 1122 -1.15 -42.12 -21.08
CA ILE A 1122 -0.61 -43.47 -20.80
C ILE A 1122 -0.21 -44.19 -22.10
N GLN A 1123 -1.02 -44.11 -23.16
CA GLN A 1123 -0.68 -44.71 -24.47
C GLN A 1123 0.53 -44.04 -25.14
N LEU A 1124 0.62 -42.71 -25.08
CA LEU A 1124 1.75 -41.96 -25.62
C LEU A 1124 3.05 -42.28 -24.89
N ASP A 1125 3.01 -42.43 -23.57
CA ASP A 1125 4.17 -42.82 -22.77
C ASP A 1125 4.58 -44.27 -23.07
N ASN A 1126 3.62 -45.17 -23.32
CA ASN A 1126 3.93 -46.52 -23.79
C ASN A 1126 4.64 -46.50 -25.16
N HIS A 1127 4.18 -45.68 -26.11
CA HIS A 1127 4.86 -45.53 -27.41
C HIS A 1127 6.24 -44.89 -27.29
N ARG A 1128 6.42 -43.89 -26.42
CA ARG A 1128 7.76 -43.32 -26.12
C ARG A 1128 8.69 -44.37 -25.56
N ASN A 1129 8.21 -45.20 -24.62
CA ASN A 1129 8.99 -46.29 -24.05
C ASN A 1129 9.42 -47.33 -25.11
N GLN A 1130 8.54 -47.64 -26.08
CA GLN A 1130 8.89 -48.50 -27.22
C GLN A 1130 9.97 -47.88 -28.12
N LEU A 1131 9.90 -46.57 -28.38
CA LEU A 1131 10.90 -45.86 -29.17
C LEU A 1131 12.27 -45.83 -28.47
N ILE A 1132 12.29 -45.58 -27.16
CA ILE A 1132 13.51 -45.60 -26.34
C ILE A 1132 14.14 -47.01 -26.36
N GLN A 1133 13.33 -48.06 -26.28
CA GLN A 1133 13.81 -49.44 -26.41
C GLN A 1133 14.47 -49.69 -27.78
N LEU A 1134 13.85 -49.24 -28.86
CA LEU A 1134 14.38 -49.38 -30.22
C LEU A 1134 15.68 -48.59 -30.42
N GLU A 1135 15.75 -47.38 -29.87
CA GLU A 1135 16.95 -46.54 -29.90
C GLU A 1135 18.13 -47.18 -29.14
N LEU A 1136 17.87 -47.81 -27.99
CA LEU A 1136 18.87 -48.54 -27.22
C LEU A 1136 19.49 -49.70 -28.04
N PHE A 1137 18.66 -50.45 -28.77
CA PHE A 1137 19.11 -51.51 -29.67
C PHE A 1137 19.99 -50.98 -30.81
N LEU A 1138 19.54 -49.93 -31.50
CA LEU A 1138 20.28 -49.32 -32.61
C LEU A 1138 21.61 -48.70 -32.15
N SER A 1139 21.61 -48.04 -31.00
CA SER A 1139 22.80 -47.40 -30.43
C SER A 1139 23.85 -48.45 -30.01
N SER A 1140 23.43 -49.52 -29.34
CA SER A 1140 24.30 -50.64 -28.97
C SER A 1140 24.96 -51.28 -30.21
N GLY A 1141 24.19 -51.49 -31.28
CA GLY A 1141 24.71 -52.02 -32.54
C GLY A 1141 25.73 -51.08 -33.20
N THR A 1142 25.45 -49.78 -33.18
CA THR A 1142 26.33 -48.75 -33.75
C THR A 1142 27.67 -48.67 -33.01
N VAL A 1143 27.66 -48.76 -31.67
CA VAL A 1143 28.90 -48.80 -30.87
C VAL A 1143 29.74 -50.04 -31.21
N CYS A 1144 29.12 -51.21 -31.33
CA CYS A 1144 29.83 -52.44 -31.66
C CYS A 1144 30.44 -52.40 -33.07
N LEU A 1145 29.71 -51.88 -34.06
CA LEU A 1145 30.20 -51.68 -35.42
C LEU A 1145 31.34 -50.65 -35.49
N SER A 1146 31.28 -49.60 -34.67
CA SER A 1146 32.34 -48.57 -34.60
C SER A 1146 33.64 -49.14 -34.04
N ILE A 1147 33.57 -49.97 -33.00
CA ILE A 1147 34.75 -50.67 -32.44
C ILE A 1147 35.37 -51.62 -33.47
N TYR A 1148 34.55 -52.40 -34.17
CA TYR A 1148 35.01 -53.28 -35.24
C TYR A 1148 35.69 -52.48 -36.37
N SER A 1149 35.08 -51.38 -36.79
CA SER A 1149 35.60 -50.51 -37.86
C SER A 1149 36.91 -49.84 -37.46
N LEU A 1150 37.08 -49.44 -36.20
CA LEU A 1150 38.32 -48.88 -35.68
C LEU A 1150 39.46 -49.89 -35.74
N ILE A 1151 39.23 -51.13 -35.28
CA ILE A 1151 40.23 -52.20 -35.31
C ILE A 1151 40.56 -52.55 -36.77
N ALA A 1152 39.56 -52.75 -37.62
CA ALA A 1152 39.76 -53.00 -39.05
C ALA A 1152 40.52 -51.84 -39.74
N GLY A 1153 40.28 -50.59 -39.34
CA GLY A 1153 40.98 -49.41 -39.84
C GLY A 1153 42.46 -49.37 -39.44
N ILE A 1154 42.78 -49.56 -38.15
CA ILE A 1154 44.16 -49.55 -37.64
C ILE A 1154 45.02 -50.60 -38.34
N PHE A 1155 44.48 -51.80 -38.54
CA PHE A 1155 45.20 -52.92 -39.16
C PHE A 1155 45.07 -52.97 -40.70
N GLY A 1156 44.13 -52.23 -41.28
CA GLY A 1156 43.91 -52.14 -42.73
C GLY A 1156 44.73 -51.04 -43.42
N MET A 1157 45.36 -50.15 -42.66
CA MET A 1157 46.33 -49.20 -43.19
C MET A 1157 47.61 -49.96 -43.54
N ASN A 1158 48.06 -49.84 -44.79
CA ASN A 1158 49.23 -50.51 -45.39
C ASN A 1158 50.57 -50.01 -44.79
N ILE A 1159 50.68 -50.04 -43.47
CA ILE A 1159 51.86 -49.68 -42.70
C ILE A 1159 52.76 -50.92 -42.66
N PRO A 1160 54.03 -50.84 -43.10
CA PRO A 1160 54.94 -51.99 -43.11
C PRO A 1160 55.34 -52.34 -41.67
N TYR A 1161 54.63 -53.30 -41.07
CA TYR A 1161 55.00 -53.90 -39.79
C TYR A 1161 55.94 -55.10 -40.03
N SER A 1162 56.98 -55.24 -39.20
CA SER A 1162 58.04 -56.26 -39.30
C SER A 1162 57.56 -57.72 -39.19
N TRP A 1163 56.29 -57.98 -38.89
CA TRP A 1163 55.72 -59.32 -38.76
C TRP A 1163 54.92 -59.76 -40.00
N ASN A 1164 54.83 -58.92 -41.04
CA ASN A 1164 54.01 -59.19 -42.23
C ASN A 1164 54.79 -59.82 -43.40
N GLU A 1165 56.08 -60.10 -43.24
CA GLU A 1165 56.91 -60.62 -44.35
C GLU A 1165 56.67 -62.11 -44.66
N GLU A 1166 55.97 -62.89 -43.81
CA GLU A 1166 55.56 -64.28 -44.11
C GLU A 1166 54.16 -64.67 -43.58
N HIS A 1167 53.36 -63.73 -43.07
CA HIS A 1167 52.12 -64.02 -42.31
C HIS A 1167 50.87 -63.25 -42.77
N GLY A 1168 50.58 -63.27 -44.08
CA GLY A 1168 49.38 -62.62 -44.66
C GLY A 1168 48.01 -63.11 -44.15
N TYR A 1169 47.98 -64.20 -43.34
CA TYR A 1169 46.76 -64.67 -42.67
C TYR A 1169 46.43 -63.87 -41.39
N MET A 1170 47.38 -63.18 -40.77
CA MET A 1170 47.21 -62.54 -39.47
C MET A 1170 46.12 -61.45 -39.48
N PHE A 1171 46.04 -60.66 -40.56
CA PHE A 1171 44.97 -59.67 -40.73
C PHE A 1171 43.58 -60.33 -40.72
N LYS A 1172 43.42 -61.47 -41.40
CA LYS A 1172 42.16 -62.22 -41.43
C LYS A 1172 41.76 -62.71 -40.03
N TRP A 1173 42.73 -63.16 -39.24
CA TRP A 1173 42.50 -63.60 -37.86
C TRP A 1173 42.14 -62.45 -36.93
N VAL A 1174 42.82 -61.30 -37.02
CA VAL A 1174 42.51 -60.12 -36.19
C VAL A 1174 41.10 -59.62 -36.48
N VAL A 1175 40.72 -59.52 -37.75
CA VAL A 1175 39.36 -59.10 -38.15
C VAL A 1175 38.32 -60.12 -37.67
N ALA A 1176 38.55 -61.42 -37.86
CA ALA A 1176 37.63 -62.47 -37.41
C ALA A 1176 37.44 -62.48 -35.89
N VAL A 1177 38.54 -62.38 -35.12
CA VAL A 1177 38.50 -62.34 -33.65
C VAL A 1177 37.81 -61.07 -33.15
N SER A 1178 38.09 -59.91 -33.75
CA SER A 1178 37.40 -58.65 -33.40
C SER A 1178 35.89 -58.71 -33.67
N GLY A 1179 35.46 -59.34 -34.77
CA GLY A 1179 34.05 -59.52 -35.09
C GLY A 1179 33.33 -60.39 -34.04
N ILE A 1180 33.97 -61.48 -33.61
CA ILE A 1180 33.44 -62.35 -32.55
C ILE A 1180 33.32 -61.58 -31.22
N ILE A 1181 34.36 -60.83 -30.84
CA ILE A 1181 34.35 -60.03 -29.59
C ILE A 1181 33.23 -58.98 -29.62
N CYS A 1182 33.07 -58.24 -30.73
CA CYS A 1182 32.00 -57.26 -30.89
C CYS A 1182 30.60 -57.90 -30.81
N ALA A 1183 30.40 -59.09 -31.40
CA ALA A 1183 29.15 -59.83 -31.28
C ALA A 1183 28.85 -60.25 -29.84
N VAL A 1184 29.86 -60.71 -29.10
CA VAL A 1184 29.73 -61.07 -27.67
C VAL A 1184 29.38 -59.83 -26.83
N ILE A 1185 30.05 -58.69 -27.06
CA ILE A 1185 29.75 -57.44 -26.36
C ILE A 1185 28.30 -56.99 -26.60
N PHE A 1186 27.84 -57.04 -27.85
CA PHE A 1186 26.45 -56.71 -28.18
C PHE A 1186 25.47 -57.61 -27.42
N LEU A 1187 25.70 -58.93 -27.42
CA LEU A 1187 24.86 -59.88 -26.69
C LEU A 1187 24.87 -59.64 -25.17
N LEU A 1188 26.01 -59.28 -24.59
CA LEU A 1188 26.12 -58.93 -23.17
C LEU A 1188 25.33 -57.67 -22.83
N ILE A 1189 25.41 -56.62 -23.67
CA ILE A 1189 24.65 -55.38 -23.48
C ILE A 1189 23.14 -55.66 -23.53
N ILE A 1190 22.67 -56.44 -24.52
CA ILE A 1190 21.25 -56.80 -24.64
C ILE A 1190 20.79 -57.70 -23.50
N SER A 1191 21.61 -58.68 -23.09
CA SER A 1191 21.31 -59.55 -21.96
C SER A 1191 21.20 -58.77 -20.65
N TYR A 1192 22.10 -57.82 -20.43
CA TYR A 1192 22.07 -56.92 -19.28
C TYR A 1192 20.84 -56.01 -19.29
N ALA A 1193 20.49 -55.44 -20.45
CA ALA A 1193 19.31 -54.60 -20.62
C ALA A 1193 18.01 -55.36 -20.34
N ARG A 1194 17.93 -56.64 -20.76
CA ARG A 1194 16.81 -57.54 -20.42
C ARG A 1194 16.78 -57.89 -18.93
N TYR A 1195 17.92 -58.21 -18.32
CA TYR A 1195 17.99 -58.52 -16.89
C TYR A 1195 17.52 -57.35 -16.00
N LYS A 1196 17.80 -56.11 -16.42
CA LYS A 1196 17.36 -54.89 -15.73
C LYS A 1196 15.93 -54.46 -16.08
N GLY A 1197 15.22 -55.18 -16.93
CA GLY A 1197 13.84 -54.87 -17.33
C GLY A 1197 13.71 -53.62 -18.21
N LEU A 1198 14.80 -53.15 -18.82
CA LEU A 1198 14.80 -51.99 -19.72
C LEU A 1198 14.23 -52.32 -21.10
N VAL A 1199 14.30 -53.59 -21.48
CA VAL A 1199 13.74 -54.14 -22.72
C VAL A 1199 12.74 -55.22 -22.31
N GLY A 1200 11.52 -55.15 -22.84
CA GLY A 1200 10.48 -56.15 -22.60
C GLY A 1200 10.98 -57.57 -22.90
N SER A 1201 10.58 -58.54 -22.08
CA SER A 1201 11.02 -59.95 -22.17
C SER A 1201 10.69 -60.57 -23.53
#